data_AF-A0A7S4W2E8-F1
#
_entry.id   AF-A0A7S4W2E8-F1
#
_cell.length_a   1.000
_cell.length_b   1.000
_cell.length_c   1.000
_cell.angle_alpha   90.00
_cell.angle_beta   90.00
_cell.angle_gamma   90.00
#
_symmetry.space_group_name_H-M   'P 1'
#
loop_
_entity.id
_entity.type
_entity.pdbx_description
1 polymer ?
#
loop_
_entity_poly.entity_id
_entity_poly.type
_entity_poly.pdbx_seq_one_letter_code
_entity_poly.pdbx_strand_id
1 'polypeptide(L)'
;MAQGSRPEALAAPRPHSSAPIMGKRATAQVPVAAQPARAAAPQAAAAPAAPAAPRAAAVPQAAAAPAQAAPAPAPAQAVPRPREAAQQPQRVPQAQPTSQQPLAKKVKKEPVEPRPQPTRPHSAPPVEQAPEPKRPRQRDALATAPTPSRSGATVQRSASTSRLGGKGENIAWALSDVRNHLESVADVEGVRELLERMPECVLVGGVAARRELVAALLGEHGPATAAAAQLVAPGLRQPVVLELRCGSEDQGAFSGPEAEAWLQGVSQAMAQAIGHRLKVDPLRLRLSAMGCANLDVVELPEKSAQGPNGGVPAKIEDMRVRHLGSPANILVCLEPGMPMDLCRRFDPQCRRTMLLGAAAADEDGRVPASMVCGSAAARSLEERFSSVCRERVPQWLQSLDRLETRLVRAQGEAREVEKRETSDEMLQRARAVGTSFSRALEIVIGGAPGCTAGSMTLEEELAEFALAASKGQCGSGTVLAPQDVADAAADLFAHFDGVEGYAKYLREEVRVPSADMRINGGAAWQRLLAEIEVAMRLAHPPAEELANLMLNAVRAGGTGVHGHQRWEDVSSKLMFGLAFDPLRRRIRYISARVIWVLKNQKAAVSEWMSTLSDGPAARLYSPLFTEHLRMLRGYPIVRDLVFAAYNEAVSFVGEAVYKSLQGTLMAACINPTVMLRTSTEPSLDPRKNQKPPPASAGSRAAAARERVAAEVRRRSGPTGGLPVQLTDRVFEPKEAPQTLPFVEVKLRHAFSMLAGVLSNQAFAFSDTSLASLIRRQIDDAMSKIDYSKEQKQAMATRHAELEDVAVQVEKRLEAVRACITTLRSTRA
;
A
#
# COMPACT_ATOMS: atom_id res chain seq x y z
N MET A 1 -53.36 24.86 18.25
CA MET A 1 -54.48 24.96 19.21
C MET A 1 -54.31 23.79 20.19
N ALA A 2 -54.15 23.91 21.49
CA ALA A 2 -54.23 25.02 22.44
C ALA A 2 -53.24 24.80 23.62
N GLN A 3 -52.66 25.92 24.09
CA GLN A 3 -52.32 26.35 25.47
C GLN A 3 -51.79 25.31 26.49
N GLY A 4 -50.59 25.47 27.07
CA GLY A 4 -50.24 26.39 28.17
C GLY A 4 -49.89 25.53 29.41
N SER A 5 -48.92 25.72 30.28
CA SER A 5 -48.18 26.90 30.76
C SER A 5 -46.88 26.45 31.48
N ARG A 6 -45.90 27.37 31.56
CA ARG A 6 -44.59 27.36 32.26
C ARG A 6 -44.70 27.26 33.82
N PRO A 7 -43.63 27.52 34.61
CA PRO A 7 -42.34 26.81 34.79
C PRO A 7 -42.00 26.61 36.30
N GLU A 8 -40.97 25.82 36.66
CA GLU A 8 -40.32 26.00 37.97
C GLU A 8 -38.86 25.51 38.00
N ALA A 9 -38.15 25.93 39.04
CA ALA A 9 -36.81 26.52 38.96
C ALA A 9 -35.63 25.59 39.30
N LEU A 10 -34.43 26.12 39.03
CA LEU A 10 -33.12 25.59 39.39
C LEU A 10 -32.97 25.26 40.89
N ALA A 11 -32.31 24.13 41.19
CA ALA A 11 -31.53 23.95 42.40
C ALA A 11 -30.26 23.12 42.11
N ALA A 12 -29.11 23.66 42.50
CA ALA A 12 -27.78 23.04 42.39
C ALA A 12 -27.54 21.97 43.47
N PRO A 13 -26.75 20.91 43.22
CA PRO A 13 -26.39 19.94 44.25
C PRO A 13 -25.06 20.30 44.94
N ARG A 14 -25.04 20.20 46.28
CA ARG A 14 -23.82 20.09 47.11
C ARG A 14 -23.53 18.61 47.42
N PRO A 15 -22.25 18.26 47.66
CA PRO A 15 -21.81 16.87 47.75
C PRO A 15 -21.95 16.31 49.17
N HIS A 16 -22.43 15.07 49.29
CA HIS A 16 -22.35 14.30 50.53
C HIS A 16 -21.20 13.28 50.47
N SER A 17 -20.28 13.46 51.41
CA SER A 17 -19.29 12.51 51.86
C SER A 17 -19.93 11.53 52.84
N SER A 18 -19.79 10.23 52.62
CA SER A 18 -19.88 9.22 53.67
C SER A 18 -19.11 7.95 53.28
N ALA A 19 -18.18 7.59 54.16
CA ALA A 19 -17.37 6.38 54.15
C ALA A 19 -18.13 5.22 54.88
N PRO A 20 -17.53 4.03 55.10
CA PRO A 20 -18.08 2.76 54.59
C PRO A 20 -18.70 1.87 55.68
N ILE A 21 -19.56 0.94 55.27
CA ILE A 21 -20.09 -0.13 56.12
C ILE A 21 -19.61 -1.48 55.59
N MET A 22 -18.96 -2.24 56.47
CA MET A 22 -18.61 -3.66 56.29
C MET A 22 -19.87 -4.54 56.19
N GLY A 23 -19.85 -5.52 55.28
CA GLY A 23 -20.80 -6.62 55.25
C GLY A 23 -20.21 -7.86 54.59
N LYS A 24 -20.10 -8.94 55.37
CA LYS A 24 -19.58 -10.27 55.01
C LYS A 24 -20.62 -11.14 54.26
N ARG A 25 -20.11 -12.16 53.55
CA ARG A 25 -20.73 -13.38 52.93
C ARG A 25 -20.67 -13.34 51.40
N ALA A 26 -20.44 -14.43 50.65
CA ALA A 26 -19.94 -15.78 50.92
C ALA A 26 -19.61 -16.39 49.54
N THR A 27 -18.56 -17.21 49.49
CA THR A 27 -18.32 -18.40 48.64
C THR A 27 -19.06 -18.56 47.30
N ALA A 28 -18.28 -18.62 46.21
CA ALA A 28 -18.52 -19.53 45.09
C ALA A 28 -17.17 -19.95 44.47
N GLN A 29 -16.87 -21.24 44.57
CA GLN A 29 -15.75 -21.93 43.91
C GLN A 29 -16.12 -22.26 42.47
N VAL A 30 -15.19 -22.11 41.53
CA VAL A 30 -15.19 -22.73 40.20
C VAL A 30 -13.77 -23.27 39.95
N PRO A 31 -13.60 -24.50 39.41
CA PRO A 31 -12.33 -25.22 39.45
C PRO A 31 -11.41 -24.83 38.29
N VAL A 32 -10.11 -24.73 38.60
CA VAL A 32 -9.02 -24.61 37.62
C VAL A 32 -8.52 -26.01 37.27
N ALA A 33 -8.55 -26.33 35.99
CA ALA A 33 -8.02 -27.57 35.42
C ALA A 33 -6.47 -27.55 35.42
N ALA A 34 -5.91 -28.70 35.80
CA ALA A 34 -4.50 -28.97 35.95
C ALA A 34 -3.73 -29.02 34.62
N GLN A 35 -2.51 -28.49 34.63
CA GLN A 35 -1.43 -28.83 33.70
C GLN A 35 -0.30 -29.52 34.47
N PRO A 36 0.34 -30.58 33.92
CA PRO A 36 1.34 -31.33 34.65
C PRO A 36 2.74 -30.70 34.52
N ALA A 37 3.45 -30.78 35.65
CA ALA A 37 4.84 -30.42 35.86
C ALA A 37 5.80 -31.26 35.00
N ARG A 38 6.88 -30.63 34.53
CA ARG A 38 8.13 -31.30 34.17
C ARG A 38 9.29 -30.70 34.94
N ALA A 39 10.16 -31.61 35.35
CA ALA A 39 11.11 -31.52 36.44
C ALA A 39 12.31 -30.59 36.21
N ALA A 40 12.85 -30.14 37.34
CA ALA A 40 14.08 -29.38 37.51
C ALA A 40 15.35 -30.26 37.43
N ALA A 41 16.49 -29.65 37.07
CA ALA A 41 17.81 -29.68 37.74
C ALA A 41 18.86 -28.91 36.87
N PRO A 42 20.07 -28.54 37.36
CA PRO A 42 20.27 -27.37 38.22
C PRO A 42 21.44 -26.45 37.81
N GLN A 43 21.42 -25.25 38.40
CA GLN A 43 22.52 -24.37 38.86
C GLN A 43 23.93 -24.47 38.22
N ALA A 44 24.41 -23.33 37.72
CA ALA A 44 25.79 -22.91 37.91
C ALA A 44 25.86 -21.38 38.09
N ALA A 45 26.37 -20.98 39.25
CA ALA A 45 26.65 -19.61 39.65
C ALA A 45 28.00 -19.14 39.10
N ALA A 46 28.13 -17.87 38.72
CA ALA A 46 29.40 -17.12 38.77
C ALA A 46 29.20 -15.65 38.39
N ALA A 47 29.26 -14.78 39.39
CA ALA A 47 29.79 -13.42 39.36
C ALA A 47 30.31 -13.13 40.79
N PRO A 48 31.15 -12.13 41.08
CA PRO A 48 31.79 -11.13 40.20
C PRO A 48 33.33 -10.98 40.45
N ALA A 49 34.06 -10.31 39.55
CA ALA A 49 35.33 -9.66 39.92
C ALA A 49 35.74 -8.59 38.90
N ALA A 50 35.63 -7.32 39.30
CA ALA A 50 36.59 -6.26 38.98
C ALA A 50 37.31 -5.93 40.31
N PRO A 51 38.59 -5.47 40.34
CA PRO A 51 38.84 -4.06 40.06
C PRO A 51 40.25 -3.72 39.48
N ALA A 52 40.43 -2.41 39.23
CA ALA A 52 41.67 -1.62 39.28
C ALA A 52 42.46 -1.37 37.97
N ALA A 53 42.32 -0.12 37.49
CA ALA A 53 43.45 0.70 37.01
C ALA A 53 44.23 1.23 38.25
N PRO A 54 45.52 1.64 38.18
CA PRO A 54 45.91 2.87 37.46
C PRO A 54 47.36 2.93 36.90
N ARG A 55 47.65 3.97 36.10
CA ARG A 55 48.89 4.81 36.05
C ARG A 55 49.41 5.12 34.64
N ALA A 56 49.28 6.42 34.36
CA ALA A 56 50.12 7.32 33.58
C ALA A 56 51.59 6.93 33.31
N ALA A 57 52.05 7.20 32.08
CA ALA A 57 53.31 7.87 31.73
C ALA A 57 53.25 8.17 30.22
N ALA A 58 53.12 9.44 29.82
CA ALA A 58 54.21 10.37 29.52
C ALA A 58 54.84 10.16 28.14
N VAL A 59 54.53 11.14 27.29
CA VAL A 59 55.08 11.48 25.97
C VAL A 59 56.59 11.77 26.06
N PRO A 60 57.35 11.57 24.97
CA PRO A 60 58.31 12.60 24.58
C PRO A 60 58.14 13.07 23.13
N GLN A 61 58.34 14.38 22.96
CA GLN A 61 58.38 15.14 21.71
C GLN A 61 59.78 15.10 21.05
N ALA A 62 59.77 15.35 19.73
CA ALA A 62 60.80 15.99 18.89
C ALA A 62 62.11 15.19 18.62
N ALA A 63 62.79 15.24 17.47
CA ALA A 63 62.78 16.18 16.34
C ALA A 63 63.32 15.55 15.03
N ALA A 64 62.91 16.13 13.89
CA ALA A 64 63.65 16.45 12.65
C ALA A 64 64.62 15.43 11.96
N ALA A 65 64.20 14.96 10.76
CA ALA A 65 64.82 15.03 9.41
C ALA A 65 66.33 14.70 9.14
N PRO A 66 66.78 14.46 7.88
CA PRO A 66 66.17 13.79 6.71
C PRO A 66 67.12 12.79 5.98
N ALA A 67 66.59 12.15 4.93
CA ALA A 67 67.25 11.80 3.64
C ALA A 67 67.67 10.33 3.33
N GLN A 68 67.42 10.00 2.06
CA GLN A 68 68.08 9.03 1.14
C GLN A 68 67.50 7.62 0.92
N ALA A 69 66.81 7.51 -0.22
CA ALA A 69 66.99 6.56 -1.34
C ALA A 69 67.34 5.06 -1.11
N ALA A 70 66.37 4.19 -1.47
CA ALA A 70 66.41 2.93 -2.28
C ALA A 70 67.49 1.83 -2.00
N PRO A 71 67.39 0.57 -2.51
CA PRO A 71 66.29 -0.18 -3.15
C PRO A 71 65.99 -1.57 -2.50
N ALA A 72 65.06 -2.33 -3.11
CA ALA A 72 64.62 -3.69 -2.77
C ALA A 72 65.74 -4.78 -2.75
N PRO A 73 65.46 -5.95 -2.14
CA PRO A 73 65.17 -7.12 -2.99
C PRO A 73 64.07 -8.08 -2.48
N ALA A 74 63.48 -8.80 -3.42
CA ALA A 74 62.56 -9.93 -3.27
C ALA A 74 63.32 -11.27 -2.99
N PRO A 75 62.73 -12.48 -3.14
CA PRO A 75 61.55 -13.07 -2.49
C PRO A 75 61.84 -14.48 -1.90
N ALA A 76 61.01 -14.93 -0.95
CA ALA A 76 60.88 -16.33 -0.47
C ALA A 76 59.65 -16.35 0.45
N GLN A 77 58.72 -17.30 0.50
CA GLN A 77 58.63 -18.70 0.07
C GLN A 77 57.14 -19.05 0.00
N ALA A 78 56.80 -19.98 -0.89
CA ALA A 78 55.49 -20.62 -0.99
C ALA A 78 55.39 -21.81 -0.03
N VAL A 79 54.23 -21.99 0.63
CA VAL A 79 53.73 -23.29 1.11
C VAL A 79 52.20 -23.31 0.95
N PRO A 80 51.60 -24.42 0.47
CA PRO A 80 50.25 -24.45 -0.10
C PRO A 80 49.18 -24.88 0.92
N ARG A 81 47.91 -24.54 0.67
CA ARG A 81 46.73 -25.18 1.26
C ARG A 81 45.59 -25.33 0.24
N PRO A 82 44.69 -26.31 0.45
CA PRO A 82 44.11 -27.12 -0.62
C PRO A 82 42.75 -26.64 -1.14
N ARG A 83 42.43 -27.18 -2.31
CA ARG A 83 41.19 -27.05 -3.10
C ARG A 83 39.93 -27.40 -2.31
N GLU A 84 38.92 -26.55 -2.42
CA GLU A 84 37.51 -26.92 -2.34
C GLU A 84 36.69 -26.16 -3.39
N ALA A 85 35.58 -26.78 -3.78
CA ALA A 85 34.97 -26.77 -5.11
C ALA A 85 34.29 -25.45 -5.53
N ALA A 86 34.48 -25.09 -6.81
CA ALA A 86 33.73 -24.05 -7.51
C ALA A 86 32.46 -24.63 -8.16
N GLN A 87 31.31 -24.06 -7.81
CA GLN A 87 30.08 -24.13 -8.60
C GLN A 87 29.98 -22.87 -9.46
N GLN A 88 29.83 -23.07 -10.77
CA GLN A 88 29.51 -22.03 -11.76
C GLN A 88 28.01 -21.72 -11.75
N PRO A 89 27.60 -20.45 -11.91
CA PRO A 89 26.33 -20.11 -12.54
C PRO A 89 26.51 -19.74 -14.01
N GLN A 90 25.56 -20.22 -14.80
CA GLN A 90 25.48 -20.14 -16.25
C GLN A 90 25.36 -18.71 -16.81
N ARG A 91 25.98 -18.55 -17.99
CA ARG A 91 25.86 -17.44 -18.93
C ARG A 91 24.43 -17.26 -19.44
N VAL A 92 23.97 -16.00 -19.49
CA VAL A 92 22.91 -15.53 -20.39
C VAL A 92 23.59 -14.70 -21.51
N PRO A 93 23.24 -14.88 -22.79
CA PRO A 93 23.97 -14.28 -23.91
C PRO A 93 23.67 -12.78 -24.13
N GLN A 94 24.74 -12.06 -24.48
CA GLN A 94 24.81 -10.68 -24.93
C GLN A 94 24.06 -10.44 -26.25
N ALA A 95 23.32 -9.34 -26.33
CA ALA A 95 22.92 -8.71 -27.59
C ALA A 95 23.83 -7.49 -27.86
N GLN A 96 24.31 -7.39 -29.10
CA GLN A 96 25.17 -6.32 -29.61
C GLN A 96 24.42 -4.98 -29.79
N PRO A 97 25.14 -3.85 -29.83
CA PRO A 97 24.57 -2.51 -29.97
C PRO A 97 24.48 -2.07 -31.43
N THR A 98 23.39 -1.43 -31.82
CA THR A 98 23.26 -0.71 -33.10
C THR A 98 23.07 0.79 -32.89
N SER A 99 24.07 1.52 -33.38
CA SER A 99 24.04 2.81 -34.09
C SER A 99 23.18 3.96 -33.57
N GLN A 100 23.90 4.99 -33.13
CA GLN A 100 23.50 6.39 -33.01
C GLN A 100 23.22 7.03 -34.38
N GLN A 101 22.22 7.92 -34.47
CA GLN A 101 22.29 9.21 -35.19
C GLN A 101 21.13 10.15 -34.77
N PRO A 102 21.27 11.48 -34.94
CA PRO A 102 20.67 12.49 -34.05
C PRO A 102 19.39 13.12 -34.60
N LEU A 103 18.47 13.50 -33.69
CA LEU A 103 17.28 14.27 -34.03
C LEU A 103 17.43 15.74 -33.61
N ALA A 104 17.39 16.59 -34.63
CA ALA A 104 17.51 18.03 -34.55
C ALA A 104 16.25 18.70 -33.97
N LYS A 105 16.52 19.79 -33.25
CA LYS A 105 15.57 20.74 -32.66
C LYS A 105 14.66 21.38 -33.72
N LYS A 106 13.35 21.38 -33.49
CA LYS A 106 12.43 22.41 -34.01
C LYS A 106 11.44 22.81 -32.92
N VAL A 107 11.72 23.96 -32.31
CA VAL A 107 10.84 24.68 -31.39
C VAL A 107 9.79 25.40 -32.23
N LYS A 108 8.52 25.03 -32.07
CA LYS A 108 7.38 25.77 -32.62
C LYS A 108 6.82 26.67 -31.51
N LYS A 109 7.02 27.99 -31.68
CA LYS A 109 6.36 29.05 -30.89
C LYS A 109 4.92 29.18 -31.36
N GLU A 110 3.96 29.23 -30.44
CA GLU A 110 2.62 29.76 -30.67
C GLU A 110 2.35 30.92 -29.70
N PRO A 111 1.56 31.93 -30.11
CA PRO A 111 1.51 33.23 -29.48
C PRO A 111 0.49 33.31 -28.33
N VAL A 112 0.85 34.17 -27.38
CA VAL A 112 0.08 34.58 -26.21
C VAL A 112 -0.85 35.74 -26.60
N GLU A 113 -2.15 35.61 -26.31
CA GLU A 113 -3.09 36.75 -26.26
C GLU A 113 -3.76 36.83 -24.87
N PRO A 114 -4.25 38.02 -24.46
CA PRO A 114 -4.29 38.43 -23.08
C PRO A 114 -5.66 38.20 -22.40
N ARG A 115 -5.59 37.88 -21.09
CA ARG A 115 -6.71 37.91 -20.14
C ARG A 115 -7.18 39.35 -19.88
N PRO A 116 -8.51 39.60 -19.79
CA PRO A 116 -9.06 40.70 -19.02
C PRO A 116 -9.43 40.28 -17.58
N GLN A 117 -9.41 41.28 -16.70
CA GLN A 117 -9.68 41.25 -15.25
C GLN A 117 -11.16 41.06 -14.88
N PRO A 118 -11.48 40.77 -13.59
CA PRO A 118 -12.79 40.31 -13.16
C PRO A 118 -13.69 41.44 -12.64
N THR A 119 -14.99 41.31 -12.89
CA THR A 119 -16.07 42.01 -12.18
C THR A 119 -16.94 41.00 -11.42
N ARG A 120 -17.25 41.34 -10.17
CA ARG A 120 -18.30 40.79 -9.29
C ARG A 120 -19.40 41.88 -9.16
N PRO A 121 -20.56 41.67 -8.49
CA PRO A 121 -21.21 40.44 -8.00
C PRO A 121 -22.75 40.39 -8.28
N HIS A 122 -23.40 39.34 -7.73
CA HIS A 122 -24.81 39.21 -7.30
C HIS A 122 -25.79 38.45 -8.20
N SER A 123 -26.35 37.37 -7.65
CA SER A 123 -27.80 37.10 -7.40
C SER A 123 -28.18 35.65 -7.70
N ALA A 124 -28.68 34.92 -6.69
CA ALA A 124 -29.58 33.76 -6.86
C ALA A 124 -30.99 34.27 -7.26
N PRO A 125 -32.06 33.45 -7.49
CA PRO A 125 -32.28 31.98 -7.43
C PRO A 125 -33.08 31.48 -8.69
N PRO A 126 -34.08 30.57 -8.64
CA PRO A 126 -34.17 29.14 -8.23
C PRO A 126 -34.64 28.16 -9.36
N VAL A 127 -34.64 26.85 -9.06
CA VAL A 127 -35.60 25.75 -9.44
C VAL A 127 -35.97 25.55 -10.93
N GLU A 128 -35.83 24.31 -11.45
CA GLU A 128 -36.94 23.46 -11.97
C GLU A 128 -36.50 22.41 -13.02
N GLN A 129 -36.92 21.15 -12.76
CA GLN A 129 -37.27 20.04 -13.66
C GLN A 129 -36.31 19.48 -14.74
N ALA A 130 -36.18 18.15 -14.68
CA ALA A 130 -35.77 17.25 -15.77
C ALA A 130 -36.74 17.31 -16.96
N PRO A 131 -36.35 16.89 -18.18
CA PRO A 131 -36.49 15.46 -18.54
C PRO A 131 -35.43 14.90 -19.51
N GLU A 132 -35.38 13.57 -19.59
CA GLU A 132 -34.76 12.78 -20.68
C GLU A 132 -35.28 13.18 -22.07
N PRO A 133 -34.53 12.88 -23.16
CA PRO A 133 -34.96 11.73 -23.96
C PRO A 133 -33.85 10.92 -24.68
N LYS A 134 -34.11 9.61 -24.74
CA LYS A 134 -33.93 8.63 -25.84
C LYS A 134 -33.01 8.95 -27.04
N ARG A 135 -32.00 8.06 -27.19
CA ARG A 135 -31.35 7.45 -28.39
C ARG A 135 -32.15 7.46 -29.72
N PRO A 136 -31.57 7.02 -30.88
CA PRO A 136 -30.16 6.75 -31.26
C PRO A 136 -29.77 7.31 -32.65
N ARG A 137 -28.47 7.28 -33.02
CA ARG A 137 -28.05 7.21 -34.44
C ARG A 137 -26.76 6.42 -34.63
N GLN A 138 -26.69 5.83 -35.80
CA GLN A 138 -25.94 4.67 -36.28
C GLN A 138 -24.77 5.11 -37.19
N ARG A 139 -23.82 4.19 -37.46
CA ARG A 139 -22.71 4.19 -38.46
C ARG A 139 -21.43 4.96 -38.08
N ASP A 140 -20.21 4.53 -38.36
CA ASP A 140 -19.64 3.33 -39.02
C ASP A 140 -18.12 3.26 -38.67
N ALA A 141 -17.67 2.06 -38.28
CA ALA A 141 -16.54 1.32 -38.84
C ALA A 141 -15.22 2.01 -39.22
N LEU A 142 -14.10 1.55 -38.62
CA LEU A 142 -12.85 1.22 -39.31
C LEU A 142 -11.95 0.34 -38.41
N ALA A 143 -11.37 -0.68 -39.03
CA ALA A 143 -10.71 -1.84 -38.44
C ALA A 143 -9.22 -1.66 -38.20
N THR A 144 -8.63 -2.44 -37.27
CA THR A 144 -7.32 -3.11 -37.47
C THR A 144 -7.04 -4.21 -36.42
N ALA A 145 -6.78 -5.42 -36.94
CA ALA A 145 -5.96 -6.55 -36.46
C ALA A 145 -6.28 -7.33 -35.17
N PRO A 146 -6.57 -8.66 -35.28
CA PRO A 146 -6.49 -9.61 -34.17
C PRO A 146 -5.28 -10.56 -34.27
N THR A 147 -4.67 -10.81 -33.11
CA THR A 147 -3.66 -11.84 -32.79
C THR A 147 -4.31 -13.23 -32.81
N PRO A 148 -3.62 -14.32 -33.23
CA PRO A 148 -4.27 -15.61 -33.41
C PRO A 148 -4.62 -16.28 -32.08
N SER A 149 -5.93 -16.38 -31.83
CA SER A 149 -6.54 -17.14 -30.74
C SER A 149 -6.60 -18.64 -31.07
N ARG A 150 -6.30 -19.42 -30.05
CA ARG A 150 -6.30 -20.89 -30.01
C ARG A 150 -7.70 -21.42 -30.33
N SER A 151 -7.87 -22.04 -31.49
CA SER A 151 -9.15 -22.57 -31.97
C SER A 151 -9.50 -23.87 -31.23
N GLY A 152 -10.29 -23.76 -30.16
CA GLY A 152 -11.07 -24.89 -29.63
C GLY A 152 -12.31 -25.06 -30.50
N ALA A 153 -12.27 -25.98 -31.47
CA ALA A 153 -13.43 -26.34 -32.25
C ALA A 153 -14.35 -27.25 -31.43
N THR A 154 -15.13 -26.65 -30.53
CA THR A 154 -16.29 -27.31 -29.92
C THR A 154 -17.52 -26.81 -30.66
N VAL A 155 -18.05 -27.60 -31.60
CA VAL A 155 -19.37 -27.34 -32.20
C VAL A 155 -20.42 -27.69 -31.15
N GLN A 156 -20.68 -26.74 -30.24
CA GLN A 156 -21.78 -26.81 -29.29
C GLN A 156 -22.98 -26.08 -29.88
N ARG A 157 -23.92 -26.82 -30.47
CA ARG A 157 -25.31 -26.35 -30.61
C ARG A 157 -25.96 -26.50 -29.23
N SER A 158 -25.99 -25.41 -28.46
CA SER A 158 -26.72 -25.34 -27.19
C SER A 158 -28.23 -25.23 -27.45
N ALA A 159 -28.87 -26.38 -27.69
CA ALA A 159 -30.31 -26.50 -27.56
C ALA A 159 -30.61 -26.91 -26.11
N SER A 160 -31.11 -25.95 -25.31
CA SER A 160 -31.61 -26.19 -23.96
C SER A 160 -32.97 -26.89 -24.02
N THR A 161 -32.99 -28.16 -24.42
CA THR A 161 -34.17 -29.01 -24.27
C THR A 161 -34.24 -29.48 -22.82
N SER A 162 -35.22 -28.98 -22.08
CA SER A 162 -35.60 -29.47 -20.76
C SER A 162 -35.89 -30.97 -20.83
N ARG A 163 -34.99 -31.79 -20.29
CA ARG A 163 -35.15 -33.24 -20.20
C ARG A 163 -36.21 -33.56 -19.14
N LEU A 164 -37.41 -33.91 -19.58
CA LEU A 164 -38.47 -34.47 -18.73
C LEU A 164 -38.19 -35.96 -18.48
N GLY A 165 -38.05 -36.28 -17.19
CA GLY A 165 -38.06 -37.59 -16.54
C GLY A 165 -38.22 -38.86 -17.38
N GLY A 166 -37.10 -39.52 -17.67
CA GLY A 166 -37.03 -40.96 -17.90
C GLY A 166 -36.29 -41.61 -16.73
N LYS A 167 -36.92 -42.54 -16.02
CA LYS A 167 -36.36 -43.24 -14.84
C LYS A 167 -35.08 -43.99 -15.19
N GLY A 168 -33.96 -43.49 -14.69
CA GLY A 168 -32.63 -44.09 -14.80
C GLY A 168 -31.66 -43.15 -15.50
N GLU A 169 -31.23 -42.08 -14.84
CA GLU A 169 -30.16 -41.23 -15.36
C GLU A 169 -28.91 -42.09 -15.57
N ASN A 170 -28.53 -42.29 -16.83
CA ASN A 170 -27.36 -43.07 -17.18
C ASN A 170 -26.11 -42.40 -16.62
N ILE A 171 -25.35 -43.13 -15.79
CA ILE A 171 -24.17 -42.61 -15.09
C ILE A 171 -23.11 -42.00 -16.03
N ALA A 172 -23.03 -42.45 -17.29
CA ALA A 172 -22.10 -41.88 -18.26
C ALA A 172 -22.48 -40.44 -18.67
N TRP A 173 -23.78 -40.13 -18.75
CA TRP A 173 -24.25 -38.76 -18.99
C TRP A 173 -23.89 -37.84 -17.83
N ALA A 174 -24.13 -38.30 -16.61
CA ALA A 174 -23.73 -37.57 -15.41
C ALA A 174 -22.22 -37.33 -15.36
N LEU A 175 -21.40 -38.33 -15.71
CA LEU A 175 -19.94 -38.17 -15.76
C LEU A 175 -19.49 -37.19 -16.83
N SER A 176 -20.13 -37.15 -18.01
CA SER A 176 -19.89 -36.10 -19.01
C SER A 176 -20.16 -34.71 -18.45
N ASP A 177 -21.28 -34.54 -17.73
CA ASP A 177 -21.66 -33.24 -17.17
C ASP A 177 -20.70 -32.85 -16.05
N VAL A 178 -20.36 -33.77 -15.15
CA VAL A 178 -19.37 -33.54 -14.09
C VAL A 178 -18.02 -33.18 -14.69
N ARG A 179 -17.55 -33.90 -15.72
CA ARG A 179 -16.29 -33.61 -16.40
C ARG A 179 -16.29 -32.21 -17.00
N ASN A 180 -17.35 -31.83 -17.71
CA ASN A 180 -17.50 -30.49 -18.29
C ASN A 180 -17.42 -29.39 -17.22
N HIS A 181 -18.12 -29.56 -16.09
CA HIS A 181 -18.07 -28.60 -14.98
C HIS A 181 -16.67 -28.54 -14.36
N LEU A 182 -16.02 -29.68 -14.12
CA LEU A 182 -14.66 -29.73 -13.58
C LEU A 182 -13.62 -29.13 -14.53
N GLU A 183 -13.75 -29.36 -15.83
CA GLU A 183 -12.85 -28.75 -16.83
C GLU A 183 -12.97 -27.22 -16.86
N SER A 184 -14.16 -26.67 -16.60
CA SER A 184 -14.37 -25.22 -16.48
C SER A 184 -13.66 -24.59 -15.27
N VAL A 185 -13.27 -25.41 -14.28
CA VAL A 185 -12.57 -25.01 -13.05
C VAL A 185 -11.24 -25.76 -12.86
N ALA A 186 -10.61 -26.18 -13.97
CA ALA A 186 -9.39 -26.98 -13.98
C ALA A 186 -8.14 -26.25 -13.42
N ASP A 187 -8.26 -24.96 -13.14
CA ASP A 187 -7.27 -24.12 -12.46
C ASP A 187 -7.33 -24.27 -10.93
N VAL A 188 -8.40 -24.83 -10.37
CA VAL A 188 -8.52 -25.10 -8.94
C VAL A 188 -7.70 -26.32 -8.53
N GLU A 189 -6.92 -26.17 -7.46
CA GLU A 189 -6.05 -27.21 -6.94
C GLU A 189 -6.82 -28.50 -6.58
N GLY A 190 -6.39 -29.63 -7.15
CA GLY A 190 -7.00 -30.95 -6.96
C GLY A 190 -8.08 -31.32 -7.99
N VAL A 191 -8.57 -30.38 -8.81
CA VAL A 191 -9.56 -30.70 -9.86
C VAL A 191 -8.96 -31.59 -10.96
N ARG A 192 -7.70 -31.35 -11.35
CA ARG A 192 -7.02 -32.19 -12.35
C ARG A 192 -6.88 -33.64 -11.88
N GLU A 193 -6.53 -33.85 -10.61
CA GLU A 193 -6.46 -35.19 -10.03
C GLU A 193 -7.82 -35.89 -10.02
N LEU A 194 -8.91 -35.13 -9.84
CA LEU A 194 -10.28 -35.66 -9.92
C LEU A 194 -10.63 -36.09 -11.35
N LEU A 195 -10.29 -35.26 -12.34
CA LEU A 195 -10.47 -35.57 -13.76
C LEU A 195 -9.69 -36.82 -14.18
N GLU A 196 -8.45 -36.99 -13.70
CA GLU A 196 -7.61 -38.16 -13.98
C GLU A 196 -8.12 -39.46 -13.30
N ARG A 197 -8.96 -39.34 -12.28
CA ARG A 197 -9.58 -40.48 -11.58
C ARG A 197 -10.91 -40.92 -12.19
N MET A 198 -11.40 -40.25 -13.23
CA MET A 198 -12.59 -40.68 -13.97
C MET A 198 -12.24 -41.93 -14.79
N PRO A 199 -13.11 -42.95 -14.83
CA PRO A 199 -12.81 -44.19 -15.49
C PRO A 199 -12.95 -44.01 -17.00
N GLU A 200 -12.04 -44.63 -17.72
CA GLU A 200 -12.08 -44.74 -19.17
C GLU A 200 -11.77 -46.19 -19.55
N CYS A 201 -12.38 -46.69 -20.62
CA CYS A 201 -12.14 -48.03 -21.15
C CYS A 201 -11.03 -47.97 -22.20
N VAL A 202 -9.82 -48.41 -21.83
CA VAL A 202 -8.66 -48.38 -22.74
C VAL A 202 -8.61 -49.67 -23.53
N LEU A 203 -8.69 -49.58 -24.86
CA LEU A 203 -8.71 -50.75 -25.74
C LEU A 203 -7.30 -51.28 -26.00
N VAL A 204 -7.11 -52.59 -25.85
CA VAL A 204 -5.84 -53.28 -26.06
C VAL A 204 -6.06 -54.55 -26.90
N GLY A 205 -5.47 -54.59 -28.10
CA GLY A 205 -5.64 -55.67 -29.07
C GLY A 205 -5.09 -55.25 -30.43
N GLY A 206 -5.30 -56.02 -31.49
CA GLY A 206 -5.03 -55.62 -32.87
C GLY A 206 -6.06 -54.65 -33.43
N VAL A 207 -5.67 -53.90 -34.48
CA VAL A 207 -6.51 -52.88 -35.14
C VAL A 207 -7.87 -53.43 -35.59
N ALA A 208 -7.91 -54.66 -36.10
CA ALA A 208 -9.14 -55.29 -36.57
C ALA A 208 -10.13 -55.53 -35.42
N ALA A 209 -9.68 -56.15 -34.33
CA ALA A 209 -10.52 -56.43 -33.16
C ALA A 209 -11.03 -55.14 -32.50
N ARG A 210 -10.18 -54.10 -32.39
CA ARG A 210 -10.60 -52.80 -31.84
C ARG A 210 -11.63 -52.11 -32.72
N ARG A 211 -11.48 -52.15 -34.05
CA ARG A 211 -12.48 -51.60 -35.00
C ARG A 211 -13.83 -52.28 -34.87
N GLU A 212 -13.83 -53.60 -34.75
CA GLU A 212 -15.05 -54.39 -34.60
C GLU A 212 -15.80 -53.99 -33.32
N LEU A 213 -15.09 -53.94 -32.18
CA LEU A 213 -15.70 -53.51 -30.92
C LEU A 213 -16.18 -52.05 -30.97
N VAL A 214 -15.39 -51.12 -31.53
CA VAL A 214 -15.82 -49.72 -31.65
C VAL A 214 -17.04 -49.58 -32.57
N ALA A 215 -17.15 -50.36 -33.65
CA ALA A 215 -18.34 -50.39 -34.50
C ALA A 215 -19.58 -50.91 -33.73
N ALA A 216 -19.40 -51.95 -32.92
CA ALA A 216 -20.46 -52.48 -32.07
C ALA A 216 -20.91 -51.47 -31.00
N LEU A 217 -19.97 -50.78 -30.36
CA LEU A 217 -20.23 -49.71 -29.39
C LEU A 217 -20.94 -48.49 -30.00
N LEU A 218 -20.88 -48.31 -31.32
CA LEU A 218 -21.57 -47.24 -32.03
C LEU A 218 -22.96 -47.66 -32.57
N GLY A 219 -23.40 -48.91 -32.41
CA GLY A 219 -24.76 -49.35 -32.75
C GLY A 219 -24.92 -50.17 -34.05
N GLU A 220 -23.84 -50.75 -34.59
CA GLU A 220 -23.86 -51.72 -35.73
C GLU A 220 -24.58 -51.24 -37.01
N HIS A 221 -24.55 -49.94 -37.31
CA HIS A 221 -25.05 -49.40 -38.58
C HIS A 221 -23.91 -49.02 -39.56
N GLY A 222 -24.22 -48.86 -40.85
CA GLY A 222 -23.22 -48.56 -41.89
C GLY A 222 -22.31 -47.36 -41.57
N PRO A 223 -22.88 -46.18 -41.20
CA PRO A 223 -22.09 -45.03 -40.76
C PRO A 223 -21.22 -45.28 -39.52
N ALA A 224 -21.68 -46.09 -38.55
CA ALA A 224 -20.92 -46.45 -37.35
C ALA A 224 -19.68 -47.29 -37.71
N THR A 225 -19.83 -48.23 -38.64
CA THR A 225 -18.71 -49.04 -39.14
C THR A 225 -17.66 -48.18 -39.85
N ALA A 226 -18.12 -47.24 -40.68
CA ALA A 226 -17.22 -46.29 -41.35
C ALA A 226 -16.52 -45.35 -40.35
N ALA A 227 -17.22 -44.88 -39.32
CA ALA A 227 -16.63 -44.07 -38.25
C ALA A 227 -15.60 -44.87 -37.45
N ALA A 228 -15.90 -46.11 -37.06
CA ALA A 228 -14.98 -46.98 -36.32
C ALA A 228 -13.65 -47.19 -37.07
N ALA A 229 -13.70 -47.36 -38.40
CA ALA A 229 -12.50 -47.47 -39.23
C ALA A 229 -11.61 -46.21 -39.19
N GLN A 230 -12.21 -45.03 -39.02
CA GLN A 230 -11.49 -43.75 -38.89
C GLN A 230 -11.01 -43.49 -37.46
N LEU A 231 -11.81 -43.82 -36.46
CA LEU A 231 -11.50 -43.64 -35.03
C LEU A 231 -10.35 -44.56 -34.58
N VAL A 232 -10.32 -45.78 -35.12
CA VAL A 232 -9.25 -46.76 -34.90
C VAL A 232 -8.38 -46.83 -36.17
N ALA A 233 -7.64 -45.77 -36.44
CA ALA A 233 -6.75 -45.66 -37.60
C ALA A 233 -5.32 -46.12 -37.28
N PRO A 234 -4.66 -46.87 -38.19
CA PRO A 234 -3.22 -47.08 -38.06
C PRO A 234 -2.52 -45.72 -38.19
N GLY A 235 -1.55 -45.45 -37.30
CA GLY A 235 -0.75 -44.22 -37.34
C GLY A 235 -1.32 -43.03 -36.56
N LEU A 236 -2.27 -43.25 -35.64
CA LEU A 236 -2.65 -42.23 -34.66
C LEU A 236 -1.42 -41.62 -33.96
N ARG A 237 -1.41 -40.30 -33.84
CA ARG A 237 -0.31 -39.54 -33.19
C ARG A 237 -0.75 -38.85 -31.90
N GLN A 238 -2.00 -39.02 -31.50
CA GLN A 238 -2.59 -38.46 -30.30
C GLN A 238 -3.56 -39.50 -29.72
N PRO A 239 -3.64 -39.69 -28.39
CA PRO A 239 -4.69 -40.48 -27.76
C PRO A 239 -6.06 -39.90 -28.12
N VAL A 240 -7.03 -40.75 -28.40
CA VAL A 240 -8.41 -40.33 -28.71
C VAL A 240 -9.34 -40.89 -27.67
N VAL A 241 -10.06 -40.02 -26.97
CA VAL A 241 -11.08 -40.39 -25.98
C VAL A 241 -12.46 -40.16 -26.58
N LEU A 242 -13.26 -41.22 -26.67
CA LEU A 242 -14.60 -41.22 -27.23
C LEU A 242 -15.61 -41.26 -26.08
N GLU A 243 -16.33 -40.15 -25.86
CA GLU A 243 -17.49 -40.12 -24.97
C GLU A 243 -18.71 -40.59 -25.75
N LEU A 244 -19.00 -41.89 -25.66
CA LEU A 244 -20.11 -42.52 -26.35
C LEU A 244 -21.40 -42.32 -25.54
N ARG A 245 -22.45 -41.79 -26.17
CA ARG A 245 -23.73 -41.52 -25.50
C ARG A 245 -24.87 -41.97 -26.40
N CYS A 246 -25.77 -42.81 -25.88
CA CYS A 246 -26.95 -43.24 -26.62
C CYS A 246 -27.89 -42.05 -26.86
N GLY A 247 -28.31 -41.85 -28.11
CA GLY A 247 -29.34 -40.88 -28.47
C GLY A 247 -30.74 -41.29 -27.97
N SER A 248 -31.68 -40.35 -27.94
CA SER A 248 -33.08 -40.65 -27.65
C SER A 248 -33.69 -41.51 -28.77
N GLU A 249 -34.47 -42.53 -28.39
CA GLU A 249 -35.13 -43.47 -29.32
C GLU A 249 -36.14 -42.79 -30.27
N ASP A 250 -36.53 -41.54 -30.00
CA ASP A 250 -37.50 -40.79 -30.81
C ASP A 250 -36.93 -40.28 -32.14
N GLN A 251 -35.62 -40.41 -32.37
CA GLN A 251 -35.01 -40.13 -33.67
C GLN A 251 -34.98 -41.42 -34.49
N GLY A 252 -35.85 -41.50 -35.51
CA GLY A 252 -35.93 -42.63 -36.42
C GLY A 252 -34.59 -43.01 -37.08
N ALA A 253 -34.57 -44.16 -37.76
CA ALA A 253 -33.38 -44.79 -38.36
C ALA A 253 -32.32 -43.78 -38.84
N PHE A 254 -31.18 -43.74 -38.14
CA PHE A 254 -30.03 -42.86 -38.39
C PHE A 254 -29.44 -43.12 -39.79
N SER A 255 -30.07 -42.54 -40.80
CA SER A 255 -29.80 -42.77 -42.22
C SER A 255 -30.00 -41.48 -43.00
N GLY A 256 -29.29 -41.35 -44.12
CA GLY A 256 -29.35 -40.16 -44.98
C GLY A 256 -28.35 -39.06 -44.58
N PRO A 257 -28.64 -37.79 -44.95
CA PRO A 257 -27.65 -36.71 -44.95
C PRO A 257 -27.13 -36.33 -43.56
N GLU A 258 -27.92 -36.54 -42.50
CA GLU A 258 -27.48 -36.27 -41.12
C GLU A 258 -26.40 -37.26 -40.67
N ALA A 259 -26.52 -38.53 -41.05
CA ALA A 259 -25.53 -39.55 -40.74
C ALA A 259 -24.22 -39.33 -41.51
N GLU A 260 -24.30 -38.86 -42.76
CA GLU A 260 -23.14 -38.45 -43.55
C GLU A 260 -22.47 -37.21 -42.96
N ALA A 261 -23.23 -36.20 -42.54
CA ALA A 261 -22.71 -35.00 -41.90
C ALA A 261 -22.03 -35.32 -40.56
N TRP A 262 -22.63 -36.22 -39.77
CA TRP A 262 -22.02 -36.73 -38.54
C TRP A 262 -20.69 -37.44 -38.81
N LEU A 263 -20.65 -38.35 -39.78
CA LEU A 263 -19.44 -39.07 -40.18
C LEU A 263 -18.36 -38.13 -40.71
N GLN A 264 -18.75 -37.11 -41.49
CA GLN A 264 -17.85 -36.07 -41.96
C GLN A 264 -17.25 -35.27 -40.79
N GLY A 265 -18.04 -34.96 -39.76
CA GLY A 265 -17.58 -34.34 -38.54
C GLY A 265 -16.54 -35.19 -37.79
N VAL A 266 -16.79 -36.51 -37.68
CA VAL A 266 -15.83 -37.47 -37.11
C VAL A 266 -14.54 -37.47 -37.93
N SER A 267 -14.64 -37.53 -39.26
CA SER A 267 -13.49 -37.50 -40.17
C SER A 267 -12.64 -36.24 -40.02
N GLN A 268 -13.30 -35.08 -39.94
CA GLN A 268 -12.65 -33.80 -39.76
C GLN A 268 -11.93 -33.70 -38.41
N ALA A 269 -12.53 -34.21 -37.34
CA ALA A 269 -11.92 -34.23 -36.02
C ALA A 269 -10.71 -35.19 -35.98
N MET A 270 -10.83 -36.39 -36.57
CA MET A 270 -9.77 -37.40 -36.59
C MET A 270 -8.58 -37.00 -37.46
N ALA A 271 -8.78 -36.20 -38.51
CA ALA A 271 -7.68 -35.62 -39.29
C ALA A 271 -6.67 -34.86 -38.39
N GLN A 272 -7.12 -34.29 -37.27
CA GLN A 272 -6.25 -33.62 -36.30
C GLN A 272 -5.40 -34.59 -35.46
N ALA A 273 -5.93 -35.79 -35.15
CA ALA A 273 -5.26 -36.81 -34.35
C ALA A 273 -4.22 -37.63 -35.14
N ILE A 274 -4.40 -37.74 -36.46
CA ILE A 274 -3.48 -38.43 -37.39
C ILE A 274 -2.30 -37.52 -37.81
N GLY A 275 -2.40 -36.20 -37.56
CA GLY A 275 -1.43 -35.20 -38.01
C GLY A 275 0.04 -35.48 -37.67
N HIS A 276 0.96 -34.70 -38.25
CA HIS A 276 2.40 -35.04 -38.27
C HIS A 276 3.14 -35.03 -36.91
N ARG A 277 2.54 -34.52 -35.82
CA ARG A 277 3.21 -34.37 -34.52
C ARG A 277 2.55 -35.21 -33.44
N LEU A 278 3.37 -35.95 -32.69
CA LEU A 278 2.94 -36.66 -31.49
C LEU A 278 2.50 -35.68 -30.39
N LYS A 279 1.25 -35.79 -29.95
CA LYS A 279 0.64 -34.99 -28.86
C LYS A 279 0.28 -35.90 -27.69
N VAL A 280 0.64 -35.49 -26.48
CA VAL A 280 0.40 -36.27 -25.25
C VAL A 280 -1.00 -36.05 -24.69
N ASP A 281 -1.55 -34.84 -24.87
CA ASP A 281 -2.91 -34.53 -24.42
C ASP A 281 -3.94 -35.23 -25.32
N PRO A 282 -4.96 -35.89 -24.76
CA PRO A 282 -5.95 -36.61 -25.56
C PRO A 282 -6.82 -35.68 -26.39
N LEU A 283 -7.22 -36.12 -27.59
CA LEU A 283 -8.33 -35.56 -28.35
C LEU A 283 -9.62 -36.19 -27.82
N ARG A 284 -10.48 -35.40 -27.18
CA ARG A 284 -11.76 -35.87 -26.65
C ARG A 284 -12.89 -35.56 -27.65
N LEU A 285 -13.65 -36.59 -28.02
CA LEU A 285 -14.76 -36.51 -28.96
C LEU A 285 -16.02 -37.06 -28.29
N ARG A 286 -17.10 -36.28 -28.28
CA ARG A 286 -18.41 -36.75 -27.84
C ARG A 286 -19.21 -37.22 -29.04
N LEU A 287 -19.56 -38.50 -29.04
CA LEU A 287 -20.32 -39.13 -30.11
C LEU A 287 -21.68 -39.55 -29.56
N SER A 288 -22.72 -39.10 -30.23
CA SER A 288 -24.09 -39.49 -29.91
C SER A 288 -24.75 -40.05 -31.16
N ALA A 289 -25.18 -41.31 -31.08
CA ALA A 289 -25.87 -42.02 -32.14
C ALA A 289 -26.90 -42.99 -31.54
N MET A 290 -27.86 -43.41 -32.34
CA MET A 290 -28.85 -44.41 -31.95
C MET A 290 -28.17 -45.76 -31.71
N GLY A 291 -28.45 -46.41 -30.58
CA GLY A 291 -27.81 -47.69 -30.22
C GLY A 291 -26.35 -47.59 -29.80
N CYS A 292 -25.82 -46.36 -29.65
CA CYS A 292 -24.48 -46.14 -29.14
C CYS A 292 -24.42 -46.48 -27.64
N ALA A 293 -23.37 -47.16 -27.20
CA ALA A 293 -23.13 -47.46 -25.79
C ALA A 293 -22.90 -46.19 -24.96
N ASN A 294 -23.18 -46.24 -23.66
CA ASN A 294 -22.94 -45.13 -22.75
C ASN A 294 -21.67 -45.34 -21.91
N LEU A 295 -20.51 -45.07 -22.50
CA LEU A 295 -19.22 -45.18 -21.81
C LEU A 295 -18.13 -44.32 -22.47
N ASP A 296 -17.00 -44.16 -21.80
CA ASP A 296 -15.84 -43.46 -22.32
C ASP A 296 -14.79 -44.48 -22.81
N VAL A 297 -14.40 -44.43 -24.07
CA VAL A 297 -13.40 -45.34 -24.68
C VAL A 297 -12.13 -44.57 -25.01
N VAL A 298 -10.96 -45.16 -24.79
CA VAL A 298 -9.67 -44.59 -25.19
C VAL A 298 -9.01 -45.47 -26.24
N GLU A 299 -8.69 -44.86 -27.37
CA GLU A 299 -7.82 -45.42 -28.39
C GLU A 299 -6.43 -44.78 -28.27
N LEU A 300 -5.41 -45.63 -28.14
CA LEU A 300 -4.02 -45.19 -27.96
C LEU A 300 -3.20 -45.34 -29.25
N PRO A 301 -2.24 -44.43 -29.51
CA PRO A 301 -1.25 -44.60 -30.57
C PRO A 301 -0.50 -45.94 -30.50
N GLU A 302 -0.44 -46.64 -31.64
CA GLU A 302 0.33 -47.88 -31.78
C GLU A 302 1.79 -47.64 -32.20
N LYS A 303 2.62 -48.66 -31.98
CA LYS A 303 3.98 -48.70 -32.52
C LYS A 303 3.90 -48.89 -34.03
N SER A 304 4.16 -47.85 -34.83
CA SER A 304 4.27 -47.99 -36.28
C SER A 304 5.43 -48.93 -36.63
N ALA A 305 5.18 -49.97 -37.42
CA ALA A 305 6.15 -51.00 -37.82
C ALA A 305 7.31 -50.49 -38.72
N GLN A 306 7.46 -49.19 -38.92
CA GLN A 306 8.42 -48.62 -39.87
C GLN A 306 9.60 -47.98 -39.14
N GLY A 307 10.68 -48.75 -39.04
CA GLY A 307 11.99 -48.30 -38.58
C GLY A 307 12.86 -49.48 -38.11
N PRO A 308 13.93 -49.87 -38.84
CA PRO A 308 14.75 -51.03 -38.49
C PRO A 308 15.54 -50.89 -37.15
N ASN A 309 15.58 -49.70 -36.53
CA ASN A 309 16.17 -49.46 -35.20
C ASN A 309 15.09 -49.23 -34.10
N GLY A 310 14.00 -50.01 -34.18
CA GLY A 310 12.67 -49.75 -33.62
C GLY A 310 12.49 -49.81 -32.09
N GLY A 311 12.96 -48.78 -31.37
CA GLY A 311 12.44 -48.42 -30.04
C GLY A 311 11.05 -47.77 -30.13
N VAL A 312 10.17 -48.02 -29.14
CA VAL A 312 8.93 -47.22 -29.00
C VAL A 312 9.36 -45.79 -28.66
N PRO A 313 8.88 -44.76 -29.37
CA PRO A 313 9.16 -43.37 -28.99
C PRO A 313 8.78 -43.16 -27.52
N ALA A 314 9.69 -42.61 -26.71
CA ALA A 314 9.46 -42.43 -25.27
C ALA A 314 8.08 -41.78 -24.97
N LYS A 315 7.67 -40.81 -25.80
CA LYS A 315 6.35 -40.17 -25.71
C LYS A 315 5.15 -41.12 -25.85
N ILE A 316 5.23 -42.15 -26.70
CA ILE A 316 4.15 -43.13 -26.86
C ILE A 316 4.10 -44.03 -25.63
N GLU A 317 5.25 -44.40 -25.08
CA GLU A 317 5.31 -45.15 -23.82
C GLU A 317 4.78 -44.30 -22.66
N ASP A 318 5.08 -43.01 -22.60
CA ASP A 318 4.51 -42.08 -21.60
C ASP A 318 2.98 -42.01 -21.69
N MET A 319 2.42 -41.94 -22.91
CA MET A 319 0.96 -41.99 -23.11
C MET A 319 0.37 -43.31 -22.61
N ARG A 320 1.03 -44.44 -22.89
CA ARG A 320 0.62 -45.77 -22.40
C ARG A 320 0.69 -45.85 -20.89
N VAL A 321 1.78 -45.40 -20.27
CA VAL A 321 1.93 -45.39 -18.81
C VAL A 321 0.86 -44.52 -18.17
N ARG A 322 0.53 -43.36 -18.76
CA ARG A 322 -0.54 -42.49 -18.26
C ARG A 322 -1.91 -43.17 -18.31
N HIS A 323 -2.32 -43.73 -19.45
CA HIS A 323 -3.66 -44.30 -19.60
C HIS A 323 -3.78 -45.72 -19.03
N LEU A 324 -2.84 -46.63 -19.34
CA LEU A 324 -2.85 -48.00 -18.84
C LEU A 324 -2.45 -48.09 -17.37
N GLY A 325 -1.57 -47.22 -16.90
CA GLY A 325 -1.12 -47.19 -15.51
C GLY A 325 -2.14 -46.57 -14.55
N SER A 326 -3.07 -45.74 -15.04
CA SER A 326 -4.12 -45.18 -14.20
C SER A 326 -4.97 -46.29 -13.58
N PRO A 327 -5.08 -46.37 -12.24
CA PRO A 327 -5.97 -47.32 -11.59
C PRO A 327 -7.43 -47.03 -11.86
N ALA A 328 -7.75 -45.84 -12.38
CA ALA A 328 -9.10 -45.49 -12.75
C ALA A 328 -9.58 -46.20 -14.02
N ASN A 329 -8.69 -46.60 -14.91
CA ASN A 329 -9.10 -47.08 -16.23
C ASN A 329 -9.40 -48.58 -16.25
N ILE A 330 -10.39 -48.97 -17.05
CA ILE A 330 -10.71 -50.37 -17.33
C ILE A 330 -9.87 -50.78 -18.54
N LEU A 331 -9.09 -51.84 -18.42
CA LEU A 331 -8.28 -52.35 -19.52
C LEU A 331 -9.10 -53.37 -20.29
N VAL A 332 -9.36 -53.14 -21.58
CA VAL A 332 -10.18 -54.04 -22.39
C VAL A 332 -9.26 -54.82 -23.33
N CYS A 333 -9.00 -56.08 -22.99
CA CYS A 333 -8.15 -56.96 -23.77
C CYS A 333 -8.99 -57.75 -24.78
N LEU A 334 -8.70 -57.60 -26.08
CA LEU A 334 -9.49 -58.19 -27.16
C LEU A 334 -8.88 -59.47 -27.76
N GLU A 335 -7.57 -59.67 -27.57
CA GLU A 335 -6.82 -60.79 -28.14
C GLU A 335 -5.86 -61.40 -27.09
N PRO A 336 -5.57 -62.71 -27.18
CA PRO A 336 -4.56 -63.35 -26.33
C PRO A 336 -3.13 -62.95 -26.74
N GLY A 337 -2.14 -63.35 -25.92
CA GLY A 337 -0.72 -63.11 -26.19
C GLY A 337 -0.25 -61.70 -25.80
N MET A 338 0.48 -61.03 -26.69
CA MET A 338 1.13 -59.74 -26.40
C MET A 338 0.18 -58.64 -25.85
N PRO A 339 -1.06 -58.48 -26.34
CA PRO A 339 -2.03 -57.55 -25.75
C PRO A 339 -2.36 -57.88 -24.27
N MET A 340 -2.51 -59.17 -23.95
CA MET A 340 -2.77 -59.63 -22.59
C MET A 340 -1.55 -59.44 -21.68
N ASP A 341 -0.35 -59.71 -22.18
CA ASP A 341 0.90 -59.46 -21.44
C ASP A 341 1.07 -57.97 -21.11
N LEU A 342 0.68 -57.08 -22.03
CA LEU A 342 0.66 -55.65 -21.79
C LEU A 342 -0.35 -55.27 -20.69
N CYS A 343 -1.56 -55.82 -20.72
CA CYS A 343 -2.54 -55.60 -19.64
C CYS A 343 -2.01 -56.09 -18.29
N ARG A 344 -1.45 -57.31 -18.23
CA ARG A 344 -0.85 -57.90 -17.02
C ARG A 344 0.31 -57.08 -16.46
N ARG A 345 1.05 -56.35 -17.30
CA ARG A 345 2.11 -55.44 -16.83
C ARG A 345 1.57 -54.31 -15.94
N PHE A 346 0.36 -53.80 -16.23
CA PHE A 346 -0.26 -52.70 -15.49
C PHE A 346 -1.34 -53.16 -14.49
N ASP A 347 -1.87 -54.37 -14.67
CA ASP A 347 -2.85 -55.02 -13.80
C ASP A 347 -2.55 -56.53 -13.67
N PRO A 348 -1.51 -56.91 -12.89
CA PRO A 348 -1.05 -58.30 -12.80
C PRO A 348 -2.10 -59.28 -12.29
N GLN A 349 -3.09 -58.78 -11.54
CA GLN A 349 -4.17 -59.56 -10.96
C GLN A 349 -5.45 -59.49 -11.80
N CYS A 350 -5.42 -58.82 -12.96
CA CYS A 350 -6.55 -58.63 -13.85
C CYS A 350 -7.81 -58.10 -13.14
N ARG A 351 -7.67 -57.26 -12.10
CA ARG A 351 -8.82 -56.75 -11.32
C ARG A 351 -9.66 -55.75 -12.12
N ARG A 352 -9.00 -54.95 -12.96
CA ARG A 352 -9.61 -53.94 -13.83
C ARG A 352 -9.48 -54.28 -15.31
N THR A 353 -8.96 -55.46 -15.62
CA THR A 353 -8.85 -55.99 -16.98
C THR A 353 -10.09 -56.81 -17.31
N MET A 354 -10.77 -56.46 -18.40
CA MET A 354 -11.90 -57.18 -18.96
C MET A 354 -11.44 -57.90 -20.23
N LEU A 355 -11.71 -59.20 -20.33
CA LEU A 355 -11.42 -60.01 -21.51
C LEU A 355 -12.66 -60.05 -22.40
N LEU A 356 -12.49 -59.68 -23.68
CA LEU A 356 -13.55 -59.71 -24.70
C LEU A 356 -13.00 -60.34 -25.99
N GLY A 357 -13.87 -60.72 -26.92
CA GLY A 357 -13.45 -61.24 -28.23
C GLY A 357 -12.63 -62.52 -28.11
N ALA A 358 -11.53 -62.59 -28.87
CA ALA A 358 -10.64 -63.75 -28.86
C ALA A 358 -9.92 -63.95 -27.52
N ALA A 359 -9.76 -62.90 -26.71
CA ALA A 359 -9.17 -63.02 -25.37
C ALA A 359 -10.10 -63.68 -24.35
N ALA A 360 -11.41 -63.74 -24.61
CA ALA A 360 -12.40 -64.40 -23.74
C ALA A 360 -12.58 -65.89 -24.08
N ALA A 361 -11.86 -66.41 -25.08
CA ALA A 361 -11.88 -67.83 -25.42
C ALA A 361 -11.23 -68.66 -24.31
N ASP A 362 -11.94 -69.66 -23.77
CA ASP A 362 -11.33 -70.67 -22.89
C ASP A 362 -10.25 -71.49 -23.63
N GLU A 363 -9.36 -72.16 -22.89
CA GLU A 363 -8.25 -72.95 -23.45
C GLU A 363 -8.70 -74.05 -24.44
N ASP A 364 -9.98 -74.46 -24.39
CA ASP A 364 -10.60 -75.40 -25.33
C ASP A 364 -11.08 -74.77 -26.65
N GLY A 365 -10.84 -73.46 -26.87
CA GLY A 365 -11.19 -72.73 -28.10
C GLY A 365 -12.70 -72.59 -28.35
N ARG A 366 -13.56 -73.02 -27.42
CA ARG A 366 -15.01 -72.86 -27.51
C ARG A 366 -15.41 -71.50 -26.98
N VAL A 367 -15.38 -70.50 -27.85
CA VAL A 367 -15.95 -69.19 -27.54
C VAL A 367 -17.49 -69.32 -27.55
N PRO A 368 -18.22 -68.99 -26.48
CA PRO A 368 -19.64 -68.76 -26.61
C PRO A 368 -19.85 -67.63 -27.63
N ALA A 369 -20.63 -67.88 -28.68
CA ALA A 369 -20.84 -66.95 -29.80
C ALA A 369 -21.32 -65.53 -29.36
N SER A 370 -21.77 -65.38 -28.12
CA SER A 370 -22.17 -64.13 -27.47
C SER A 370 -21.01 -63.21 -27.05
N MET A 371 -19.74 -63.61 -27.11
CA MET A 371 -18.59 -62.77 -26.72
C MET A 371 -17.63 -62.38 -27.86
N VAL A 372 -17.99 -62.70 -29.11
CA VAL A 372 -17.36 -62.09 -30.29
C VAL A 372 -17.62 -60.58 -30.22
N CYS A 373 -16.72 -59.72 -30.74
CA CYS A 373 -16.68 -58.25 -30.57
C CYS A 373 -17.92 -57.46 -31.09
N GLY A 374 -19.10 -58.08 -31.20
CA GLY A 374 -20.39 -57.46 -31.54
C GLY A 374 -21.17 -56.91 -30.34
N SER A 375 -22.47 -56.67 -30.55
CA SER A 375 -23.36 -55.95 -29.63
C SER A 375 -23.48 -56.52 -28.22
N ALA A 376 -23.27 -57.83 -28.02
CA ALA A 376 -23.29 -58.45 -26.70
C ALA A 376 -22.02 -58.11 -25.89
N ALA A 377 -20.84 -58.08 -26.53
CA ALA A 377 -19.60 -57.63 -25.91
C ALA A 377 -19.65 -56.13 -25.57
N ALA A 378 -20.21 -55.31 -26.46
CA ALA A 378 -20.44 -53.88 -26.24
C ALA A 378 -21.34 -53.63 -25.00
N ARG A 379 -22.46 -54.35 -24.89
CA ARG A 379 -23.36 -54.29 -23.72
C ARG A 379 -22.67 -54.72 -22.43
N SER A 380 -21.92 -55.83 -22.46
CA SER A 380 -21.17 -56.30 -21.29
C SER A 380 -20.13 -55.27 -20.82
N LEU A 381 -19.45 -54.60 -21.75
CA LEU A 381 -18.51 -53.52 -21.44
C LEU A 381 -19.21 -52.30 -20.83
N GLU A 382 -20.37 -51.91 -21.38
CA GLU A 382 -21.19 -50.82 -20.84
C GLU A 382 -21.67 -51.12 -19.42
N GLU A 383 -22.16 -52.34 -19.17
CA GLU A 383 -22.56 -52.80 -17.84
C GLU A 383 -21.38 -52.77 -16.86
N ARG A 384 -20.21 -53.25 -17.27
CA ARG A 384 -18.99 -53.23 -16.45
C ARG A 384 -18.54 -51.81 -16.15
N PHE A 385 -18.54 -50.93 -17.16
CA PHE A 385 -18.23 -49.51 -17.00
C PHE A 385 -19.18 -48.85 -15.99
N SER A 386 -20.48 -49.07 -16.15
CA SER A 386 -21.51 -48.55 -15.24
C SER A 386 -21.32 -49.06 -13.80
N SER A 387 -21.00 -50.34 -13.61
CA SER A 387 -20.70 -50.92 -12.29
C SER A 387 -19.49 -50.24 -11.64
N VAL A 388 -18.37 -50.14 -12.35
CA VAL A 388 -17.14 -49.50 -11.85
C VAL A 388 -17.37 -48.03 -11.52
N CYS A 389 -18.15 -47.32 -12.33
CA CYS A 389 -18.53 -45.94 -12.05
C CYS A 389 -19.31 -45.86 -10.74
N ARG A 390 -20.36 -46.67 -10.57
CA ARG A 390 -21.20 -46.69 -9.35
C ARG A 390 -20.41 -47.02 -8.10
N GLU A 391 -19.47 -47.97 -8.17
CA GLU A 391 -18.57 -48.32 -7.06
C GLU A 391 -17.67 -47.15 -6.63
N ARG A 392 -17.33 -46.25 -7.56
CA ARG A 392 -16.39 -45.14 -7.32
C ARG A 392 -17.04 -43.79 -7.05
N VAL A 393 -18.31 -43.61 -7.39
CA VAL A 393 -19.08 -42.40 -7.05
C VAL A 393 -18.88 -41.97 -5.59
N PRO A 394 -18.90 -42.86 -4.57
CA PRO A 394 -18.65 -42.46 -3.19
C PRO A 394 -17.29 -41.78 -2.96
N GLN A 395 -16.24 -42.23 -3.64
CA GLN A 395 -14.89 -41.66 -3.53
C GLN A 395 -14.79 -40.30 -4.23
N TRP A 396 -15.46 -40.13 -5.38
CA TRP A 396 -15.55 -38.81 -6.04
C TRP A 396 -16.37 -37.83 -5.23
N LEU A 397 -17.53 -38.24 -4.70
CA LEU A 397 -18.34 -37.40 -3.82
C LEU A 397 -17.52 -36.95 -2.60
N GLN A 398 -16.80 -37.86 -1.93
CA GLN A 398 -15.93 -37.49 -0.81
C GLN A 398 -14.86 -36.46 -1.22
N SER A 399 -14.30 -36.59 -2.42
CA SER A 399 -13.27 -35.67 -2.91
C SER A 399 -13.87 -34.31 -3.31
N LEU A 400 -15.06 -34.29 -3.91
CA LEU A 400 -15.81 -33.09 -4.25
C LEU A 400 -16.31 -32.37 -2.99
N ASP A 401 -16.77 -33.08 -1.96
CA ASP A 401 -17.19 -32.49 -0.67
C ASP A 401 -15.99 -31.79 0.03
N ARG A 402 -14.80 -32.39 -0.05
CA ARG A 402 -13.55 -31.75 0.43
C ARG A 402 -13.21 -30.50 -0.38
N LEU A 403 -13.36 -30.56 -1.70
CA LEU A 403 -13.14 -29.41 -2.59
C LEU A 403 -14.16 -28.29 -2.30
N GLU A 404 -15.43 -28.64 -2.12
CA GLU A 404 -16.50 -27.71 -1.73
C GLU A 404 -16.15 -27.02 -0.41
N THR A 405 -15.76 -27.77 0.63
CA THR A 405 -15.38 -27.22 1.93
C THR A 405 -14.23 -26.19 1.82
N ARG A 406 -13.23 -26.48 0.98
CA ARG A 406 -12.13 -25.54 0.71
C ARG A 406 -12.62 -24.29 -0.03
N LEU A 407 -13.46 -24.45 -1.05
CA LEU A 407 -14.00 -23.34 -1.83
C LEU A 407 -14.96 -22.47 -1.01
N VAL A 408 -15.76 -23.04 -0.10
CA VAL A 408 -16.59 -22.28 0.85
C VAL A 408 -15.72 -21.42 1.77
N ARG A 409 -14.62 -21.97 2.28
CA ARG A 409 -13.65 -21.20 3.08
C ARG A 409 -13.04 -20.07 2.25
N ALA A 410 -12.55 -20.38 1.05
CA ALA A 410 -11.96 -19.39 0.15
C ALA A 410 -12.97 -18.28 -0.24
N GLN A 411 -14.24 -18.63 -0.44
CA GLN A 411 -15.32 -17.67 -0.69
C GLN A 411 -15.54 -16.73 0.51
N GLY A 412 -15.56 -17.30 1.72
CA GLY A 412 -15.66 -16.55 2.96
C GLY A 412 -14.50 -15.58 3.14
N GLU A 413 -13.27 -16.04 2.94
CA GLU A 413 -12.05 -15.23 3.01
C GLU A 413 -12.05 -14.12 1.95
N ALA A 414 -12.40 -14.43 0.69
CA ALA A 414 -12.46 -13.44 -0.39
C ALA A 414 -13.47 -12.33 -0.09
N ARG A 415 -14.69 -12.69 0.34
CA ARG A 415 -15.73 -11.71 0.73
C ARG A 415 -15.37 -10.92 1.98
N GLU A 416 -14.65 -11.52 2.92
CA GLU A 416 -14.17 -10.81 4.11
C GLU A 416 -13.10 -9.78 3.73
N VAL A 417 -12.14 -10.15 2.87
CA VAL A 417 -11.12 -9.22 2.36
C VAL A 417 -11.77 -8.08 1.57
N GLU A 418 -12.70 -8.39 0.67
CA GLU A 418 -13.48 -7.40 -0.08
C GLU A 418 -14.16 -6.38 0.84
N LYS A 419 -14.88 -6.84 1.87
CA LYS A 419 -15.52 -5.97 2.86
C LYS A 419 -14.52 -5.14 3.66
N ARG A 420 -13.43 -5.77 4.11
CA ARG A 420 -12.40 -5.12 4.91
C ARG A 420 -11.58 -4.08 4.14
N GLU A 421 -11.47 -4.22 2.82
CA GLU A 421 -10.73 -3.30 1.94
C GLU A 421 -11.65 -2.32 1.21
N THR A 422 -12.92 -2.19 1.61
CA THR A 422 -13.78 -1.13 1.08
C THR A 422 -13.21 0.26 1.37
N SER A 423 -13.45 1.19 0.44
CA SER A 423 -12.99 2.59 0.54
C SER A 423 -13.35 3.21 1.90
N ASP A 424 -14.59 3.03 2.35
CA ASP A 424 -15.12 3.65 3.55
C ASP A 424 -14.54 3.04 4.84
N GLU A 425 -14.44 1.71 4.92
CA GLU A 425 -13.80 1.02 6.05
C GLU A 425 -12.34 1.43 6.18
N MET A 426 -11.62 1.53 5.07
CA MET A 426 -10.22 1.94 5.05
C MET A 426 -10.05 3.41 5.49
N LEU A 427 -10.97 4.31 5.13
CA LEU A 427 -10.98 5.69 5.64
C LEU A 427 -11.31 5.73 7.13
N GLN A 428 -12.30 4.96 7.57
CA GLN A 428 -12.67 4.88 8.99
C GLN A 428 -11.49 4.41 9.84
N ARG A 429 -10.78 3.36 9.38
CA ARG A 429 -9.54 2.90 10.01
C ARG A 429 -8.47 3.98 9.99
N ALA A 430 -8.26 4.66 8.87
CA ALA A 430 -7.27 5.74 8.79
C ALA A 430 -7.56 6.89 9.76
N ARG A 431 -8.83 7.29 9.92
CA ARG A 431 -9.25 8.31 10.90
C ARG A 431 -9.06 7.85 12.34
N ALA A 432 -9.42 6.61 12.65
CA ALA A 432 -9.21 6.03 13.99
C ALA A 432 -7.72 5.92 14.34
N VAL A 433 -6.92 5.40 13.41
CA VAL A 433 -5.46 5.31 13.52
C VAL A 433 -4.85 6.70 13.66
N GLY A 434 -5.28 7.66 12.83
CA GLY A 434 -4.83 9.05 12.88
C GLY A 434 -5.12 9.72 14.22
N THR A 435 -6.30 9.48 14.79
CA THR A 435 -6.66 9.98 16.13
C THR A 435 -5.73 9.42 17.20
N SER A 436 -5.46 8.11 17.19
CA SER A 436 -4.48 7.52 18.12
C SER A 436 -3.07 8.03 17.88
N PHE A 437 -2.66 8.23 16.62
CA PHE A 437 -1.37 8.80 16.30
C PHE A 437 -1.22 10.23 16.86
N SER A 438 -2.27 11.06 16.76
CA SER A 438 -2.33 12.40 17.36
C SER A 438 -2.14 12.36 18.88
N ARG A 439 -2.88 11.47 19.57
CA ARG A 439 -2.75 11.29 21.03
C ARG A 439 -1.38 10.76 21.45
N ALA A 440 -0.81 9.86 20.66
CA ALA A 440 0.55 9.36 20.89
C ALA A 440 1.59 10.47 20.72
N LEU A 441 1.43 11.34 19.71
CA LEU A 441 2.27 12.52 19.52
C LEU A 441 2.21 13.48 20.71
N GLU A 442 1.04 13.72 21.29
CA GLU A 442 0.91 14.56 22.49
C GLU A 442 1.78 14.04 23.64
N ILE A 443 1.83 12.72 23.81
CA ILE A 443 2.62 12.08 24.86
C ILE A 443 4.12 12.17 24.57
N VAL A 444 4.52 11.96 23.30
CA VAL A 444 5.94 12.08 22.88
C VAL A 444 6.44 13.52 22.97
N ILE A 445 5.66 14.51 22.52
CA ILE A 445 5.98 15.93 22.68
C ILE A 445 5.93 16.33 24.16
N GLY A 446 5.10 15.68 24.98
CA GLY A 446 5.06 15.84 26.43
C GLY A 446 6.29 15.32 27.18
N GLY A 447 7.26 14.72 26.47
CA GLY A 447 8.52 14.24 27.05
C GLY A 447 8.45 12.84 27.63
N ALA A 448 7.58 11.97 27.10
CA ALA A 448 7.55 10.58 27.50
C ALA A 448 8.94 9.91 27.30
N PRO A 449 9.50 9.29 28.35
CA PRO A 449 10.83 8.70 28.29
C PRO A 449 10.84 7.41 27.46
N GLY A 450 12.02 7.03 26.96
CA GLY A 450 12.29 5.69 26.42
C GLY A 450 12.18 5.51 24.91
N CYS A 451 11.98 6.59 24.15
CA CYS A 451 11.99 6.57 22.69
C CYS A 451 13.38 6.97 22.16
N THR A 452 14.03 6.14 21.36
CA THR A 452 15.37 6.41 20.79
C THR A 452 15.36 6.61 19.28
N ALA A 453 14.31 6.18 18.60
CA ALA A 453 14.08 6.37 17.18
C ALA A 453 13.97 7.86 16.86
N GLY A 454 14.69 8.27 15.83
CA GLY A 454 14.78 9.67 15.44
C GLY A 454 15.49 10.56 16.48
N SER A 455 16.19 9.98 17.47
CA SER A 455 17.01 10.78 18.38
C SER A 455 18.27 11.28 17.67
N MET A 456 18.49 12.59 17.74
CA MET A 456 19.58 13.28 17.06
C MET A 456 20.23 14.28 18.01
N THR A 457 21.52 14.50 17.84
CA THR A 457 22.24 15.64 18.42
C THR A 457 21.86 16.95 17.70
N LEU A 458 22.15 18.10 18.29
CA LEU A 458 21.85 19.40 17.65
C LEU A 458 22.55 19.54 16.29
N GLU A 459 23.79 19.07 16.21
CA GLU A 459 24.61 19.13 14.99
C GLU A 459 24.04 18.23 13.88
N GLU A 460 23.65 16.99 14.21
CA GLU A 460 22.98 16.09 13.27
C GLU A 460 21.66 16.72 12.76
N GLU A 461 20.84 17.28 13.65
CA GLU A 461 19.56 17.90 13.25
C GLU A 461 19.74 19.11 12.34
N LEU A 462 20.73 19.97 12.62
CA LEU A 462 21.01 21.16 11.82
C LEU A 462 21.58 20.77 10.45
N ALA A 463 22.49 19.79 10.40
CA ALA A 463 23.05 19.29 9.16
C ALA A 463 21.97 18.64 8.27
N GLU A 464 21.09 17.81 8.85
CA GLU A 464 19.98 17.21 8.09
C GLU A 464 18.98 18.28 7.63
N PHE A 465 18.69 19.29 8.44
CA PHE A 465 17.83 20.41 8.04
C PHE A 465 18.45 21.22 6.91
N ALA A 466 19.75 21.54 6.98
CA ALA A 466 20.46 22.26 5.93
C ALA A 466 20.42 21.48 4.60
N LEU A 467 20.66 20.17 4.66
CA LEU A 467 20.56 19.29 3.51
C LEU A 467 19.13 19.27 2.94
N ALA A 468 18.11 19.11 3.79
CA ALA A 468 16.71 19.12 3.36
C ALA A 468 16.30 20.47 2.75
N ALA A 469 16.77 21.58 3.32
CA ALA A 469 16.50 22.92 2.80
C ALA A 469 17.14 23.11 1.41
N SER A 470 18.41 22.73 1.24
CA SER A 470 19.11 22.82 -0.06
C SER A 470 18.45 21.97 -1.16
N LYS A 471 17.79 20.86 -0.79
CA LYS A 471 17.04 19.99 -1.70
C LYS A 471 15.61 20.49 -1.97
N GLY A 472 15.22 21.63 -1.40
CA GLY A 472 13.87 22.17 -1.52
C GLY A 472 12.80 21.35 -0.79
N GLN A 473 13.20 20.55 0.21
CA GLN A 473 12.28 19.72 1.01
C GLN A 473 11.74 20.46 2.24
N CYS A 474 12.35 21.60 2.59
CA CYS A 474 11.89 22.49 3.66
C CYS A 474 11.02 23.60 3.04
N GLY A 475 9.71 23.55 3.28
CA GLY A 475 8.75 24.53 2.77
C GLY A 475 7.31 24.17 3.15
N SER A 476 6.41 25.13 2.96
CA SER A 476 4.96 24.93 3.14
C SER A 476 4.18 25.79 2.17
N GLY A 477 3.39 25.12 1.32
CA GLY A 477 2.39 25.75 0.47
C GLY A 477 2.95 26.85 -0.41
N THR A 478 2.18 27.93 -0.54
CA THR A 478 2.54 29.13 -1.32
C THR A 478 3.22 30.20 -0.48
N VAL A 479 3.25 30.03 0.84
CA VAL A 479 3.68 31.07 1.79
C VAL A 479 5.18 30.99 2.07
N LEU A 480 5.72 29.78 2.15
CA LEU A 480 7.14 29.50 2.38
C LEU A 480 7.71 28.74 1.19
N ALA A 481 8.18 29.48 0.20
CA ALA A 481 8.83 28.90 -0.98
C ALA A 481 10.12 28.15 -0.57
N PRO A 482 10.40 26.96 -1.12
CA PRO A 482 11.57 26.18 -0.72
C PRO A 482 12.91 26.92 -0.93
N GLN A 483 13.01 27.71 -2.00
CA GLN A 483 14.21 28.51 -2.26
C GLN A 483 14.42 29.61 -1.20
N ASP A 484 13.35 30.32 -0.83
CA ASP A 484 13.41 31.35 0.21
C ASP A 484 13.89 30.79 1.56
N VAL A 485 13.54 29.52 1.84
CA VAL A 485 13.97 28.80 3.06
C VAL A 485 15.44 28.41 2.96
N ALA A 486 15.87 27.88 1.81
CA ALA A 486 17.27 27.54 1.56
C ALA A 486 18.17 28.77 1.70
N ASP A 487 17.78 29.89 1.09
CA ASP A 487 18.51 31.16 1.15
C ASP A 487 18.56 31.69 2.59
N ALA A 488 17.46 31.62 3.33
CA ALA A 488 17.40 32.06 4.72
C ALA A 488 18.29 31.21 5.66
N ALA A 489 18.38 29.90 5.42
CA ALA A 489 19.25 29.01 6.18
C ALA A 489 20.72 29.23 5.84
N ALA A 490 21.05 29.31 4.54
CA ALA A 490 22.40 29.59 4.07
C ALA A 490 22.93 30.93 4.59
N ASP A 491 22.08 31.98 4.56
CA ASP A 491 22.40 33.29 5.13
C ASP A 491 22.73 33.21 6.62
N LEU A 492 21.96 32.46 7.42
CA LEU A 492 22.27 32.27 8.85
C LEU A 492 23.61 31.56 9.05
N PHE A 493 23.81 30.43 8.38
CA PHE A 493 24.99 29.59 8.57
C PHE A 493 26.28 30.21 8.06
N ALA A 494 26.21 31.06 7.03
CA ALA A 494 27.37 31.77 6.49
C ALA A 494 28.08 32.67 7.52
N HIS A 495 27.35 33.17 8.53
CA HIS A 495 27.94 34.00 9.60
C HIS A 495 28.82 33.17 10.56
N PHE A 496 28.79 31.85 10.46
CA PHE A 496 29.47 30.92 11.34
C PHE A 496 30.30 29.88 10.55
N ASP A 497 30.78 30.23 9.36
CA ASP A 497 31.57 29.34 8.50
C ASP A 497 30.86 28.01 8.14
N GLY A 498 29.53 27.99 8.15
CA GLY A 498 28.71 26.82 7.81
C GLY A 498 27.79 26.34 8.94
N VAL A 499 27.14 25.20 8.70
CA VAL A 499 26.15 24.63 9.64
C VAL A 499 26.84 24.07 10.88
N GLU A 500 28.04 23.52 10.72
CA GLU A 500 28.88 22.98 11.80
C GLU A 500 29.35 24.08 12.74
N GLY A 501 29.77 25.23 12.21
CA GLY A 501 30.18 26.35 13.06
C GLY A 501 29.00 27.02 13.75
N TYR A 502 27.80 27.06 13.14
CA TYR A 502 26.60 27.50 13.84
C TYR A 502 26.21 26.54 14.97
N ALA A 503 26.27 25.22 14.74
CA ALA A 503 26.04 24.21 15.76
C ALA A 503 27.06 24.34 16.92
N LYS A 504 28.34 24.56 16.58
CA LYS A 504 29.41 24.81 17.56
C LYS A 504 29.13 26.07 18.39
N TYR A 505 28.72 27.18 17.76
CA TYR A 505 28.34 28.41 18.46
C TYR A 505 27.19 28.16 19.45
N LEU A 506 26.14 27.45 19.02
CA LEU A 506 25.01 27.11 19.89
C LEU A 506 25.41 26.22 21.08
N ARG A 507 26.35 25.30 20.86
CA ARG A 507 26.86 24.37 21.87
C ARG A 507 27.79 25.04 22.87
N GLU A 508 28.81 25.76 22.40
CA GLU A 508 29.93 26.23 23.22
C GLU A 508 29.67 27.62 23.82
N GLU A 509 29.19 28.56 23.00
CA GLU A 509 29.00 29.96 23.39
C GLU A 509 27.63 30.17 24.03
N VAL A 510 26.56 29.72 23.36
CA VAL A 510 25.19 29.89 23.86
C VAL A 510 24.83 28.85 24.92
N ARG A 511 25.43 27.65 24.83
CA ARG A 511 25.17 26.50 25.72
C ARG A 511 23.71 26.06 25.72
N VAL A 512 23.17 25.86 24.52
CA VAL A 512 21.82 25.31 24.34
C VAL A 512 21.70 23.96 25.07
N PRO A 513 20.64 23.72 25.86
CA PRO A 513 20.47 22.47 26.60
C PRO A 513 20.53 21.23 25.70
N SER A 514 21.22 20.19 26.17
CA SER A 514 21.28 18.89 25.50
C SER A 514 21.78 18.94 24.05
N ALA A 515 22.66 19.90 23.71
CA ALA A 515 23.22 20.01 22.36
C ALA A 515 23.95 18.74 21.91
N ASP A 516 24.68 18.10 22.83
CA ASP A 516 25.50 16.91 22.58
C ASP A 516 24.77 15.58 22.81
N MET A 517 23.53 15.65 23.30
CA MET A 517 22.72 14.48 23.59
C MET A 517 21.81 14.17 22.41
N ARG A 518 21.72 12.89 22.06
CA ARG A 518 20.70 12.41 21.13
C ARG A 518 19.35 12.41 21.82
N ILE A 519 18.47 13.33 21.42
CA ILE A 519 17.14 13.50 22.00
C ILE A 519 16.09 13.55 20.89
N ASN A 520 14.83 13.28 21.23
CA ASN A 520 13.66 13.42 20.37
C ASN A 520 12.48 13.98 21.18
N GLY A 521 11.29 14.05 20.57
CA GLY A 521 10.05 14.43 21.25
C GLY A 521 10.13 15.78 21.94
N GLY A 522 9.64 15.83 23.19
CA GLY A 522 9.59 17.06 23.98
C GLY A 522 10.96 17.68 24.28
N ALA A 523 12.01 16.87 24.47
CA ALA A 523 13.34 17.40 24.74
C ALA A 523 13.94 18.08 23.49
N ALA A 524 13.79 17.46 22.32
CA ALA A 524 14.18 18.08 21.05
C ALA A 524 13.37 19.36 20.77
N TRP A 525 12.09 19.37 21.15
CA TRP A 525 11.25 20.56 21.05
C TRP A 525 11.77 21.72 21.90
N GLN A 526 12.10 21.48 23.17
CA GLN A 526 12.66 22.52 24.05
C GLN A 526 14.00 23.05 23.54
N ARG A 527 14.86 22.17 23.00
CA ARG A 527 16.11 22.56 22.33
C ARG A 527 15.85 23.47 21.14
N LEU A 528 14.87 23.15 20.29
CA LEU A 528 14.46 24.00 19.19
C LEU A 528 14.00 25.39 19.66
N LEU A 529 13.29 25.49 20.79
CA LEU A 529 12.82 26.81 21.27
C LEU A 529 13.99 27.73 21.63
N ALA A 530 15.02 27.18 22.27
CA ALA A 530 16.26 27.90 22.55
C ALA A 530 17.01 28.29 21.26
N GLU A 531 17.06 27.39 20.27
CA GLU A 531 17.65 27.67 18.95
C GLU A 531 16.92 28.85 18.25
N ILE A 532 15.59 28.84 18.25
CA ILE A 532 14.75 29.87 17.61
C ILE A 532 14.96 31.25 18.23
N GLU A 533 15.03 31.31 19.57
CA GLU A 533 15.31 32.54 20.31
C GLU A 533 16.64 33.15 19.89
N VAL A 534 17.68 32.32 19.81
CA VAL A 534 19.02 32.74 19.41
C VAL A 534 19.05 33.18 17.96
N ALA A 535 18.47 32.38 17.05
CA ALA A 535 18.44 32.69 15.63
C ALA A 535 17.77 34.05 15.33
N MET A 536 16.71 34.39 16.07
CA MET A 536 16.05 35.69 15.93
C MET A 536 16.92 36.83 16.47
N ARG A 537 17.58 36.64 17.63
CA ARG A 537 18.45 37.67 18.24
C ARG A 537 19.74 37.91 17.48
N LEU A 538 20.22 36.92 16.73
CA LEU A 538 21.37 37.03 15.83
C LEU A 538 21.06 37.81 14.55
N ALA A 539 19.80 38.16 14.30
CA ALA A 539 19.49 39.09 13.23
C ALA A 539 20.19 40.42 13.51
N HIS A 540 20.79 41.02 12.48
CA HIS A 540 21.29 42.38 12.53
C HIS A 540 21.13 43.03 11.17
N PRO A 541 21.04 44.37 11.10
CA PRO A 541 21.13 45.06 9.82
C PRO A 541 22.47 44.74 9.14
N PRO A 542 22.53 44.64 7.80
CA PRO A 542 23.79 44.43 7.10
C PRO A 542 24.78 45.57 7.40
N ALA A 543 26.05 45.25 7.67
CA ALA A 543 27.06 46.25 8.00
C ALA A 543 27.24 47.27 6.86
N GLU A 544 27.16 46.81 5.61
CA GLU A 544 27.25 47.66 4.42
C GLU A 544 26.10 48.68 4.34
N GLU A 545 24.88 48.26 4.69
CA GLU A 545 23.70 49.13 4.66
C GLU A 545 23.72 50.17 5.80
N LEU A 546 24.32 49.81 6.94
CA LEU A 546 24.61 50.76 8.02
C LEU A 546 25.73 51.74 7.66
N ALA A 547 26.79 51.26 6.98
CA ALA A 547 27.84 52.15 6.48
C ALA A 547 27.30 53.16 5.45
N ASN A 548 26.28 52.75 4.67
CA ASN A 548 25.59 53.59 3.69
C ASN A 548 24.35 54.32 4.26
N LEU A 549 24.21 54.41 5.59
CA LEU A 549 23.01 54.97 6.23
C LEU A 549 22.69 56.39 5.78
N MET A 550 23.70 57.23 5.55
CA MET A 550 23.50 58.59 5.04
C MET A 550 22.81 58.60 3.67
N LEU A 551 23.31 57.79 2.74
CA LEU A 551 22.75 57.68 1.40
C LEU A 551 21.32 57.12 1.46
N ASN A 552 21.10 56.12 2.32
CA ASN A 552 19.78 55.52 2.53
C ASN A 552 18.80 56.51 3.15
N ALA A 553 19.23 57.37 4.08
CA ALA A 553 18.39 58.41 4.69
C ALA A 553 18.00 59.48 3.66
N VAL A 554 18.94 59.89 2.81
CA VAL A 554 18.67 60.84 1.71
C VAL A 554 17.68 60.23 0.71
N ARG A 555 17.86 58.96 0.32
CA ARG A 555 16.92 58.23 -0.55
C ARG A 555 15.54 58.10 0.06
N ALA A 556 15.47 57.77 1.35
CA ALA A 556 14.22 57.63 2.10
C ALA A 556 13.46 58.96 2.22
N GLY A 557 14.18 60.04 2.56
CA GLY A 557 13.65 61.40 2.63
C GLY A 557 13.18 61.93 1.28
N GLY A 558 13.85 61.52 0.19
CA GLY A 558 13.49 61.84 -1.18
C GLY A 558 13.47 63.34 -1.50
N THR A 559 13.35 63.65 -2.80
CA THR A 559 13.00 64.98 -3.31
C THR A 559 11.62 64.96 -3.99
N GLY A 560 10.78 63.98 -3.61
CA GLY A 560 9.52 63.68 -4.30
C GLY A 560 8.43 64.74 -4.15
N VAL A 561 7.41 64.65 -5.02
CA VAL A 561 6.28 65.59 -5.18
C VAL A 561 5.47 65.83 -3.89
N HIS A 562 5.64 65.00 -2.86
CA HIS A 562 4.92 65.10 -1.58
C HIS A 562 5.58 66.00 -0.52
N GLY A 563 6.61 66.78 -0.89
CA GLY A 563 7.19 67.81 -0.03
C GLY A 563 8.04 67.26 1.12
N HIS A 564 8.46 68.19 1.98
CA HIS A 564 9.33 68.00 3.15
C HIS A 564 8.87 66.85 4.06
N GLN A 565 9.53 65.69 3.96
CA GLN A 565 9.27 64.54 4.84
C GLN A 565 9.81 64.80 6.24
N ARG A 566 9.12 64.30 7.26
CA ARG A 566 9.60 64.38 8.64
C ARG A 566 10.62 63.27 8.91
N TRP A 567 11.49 63.48 9.90
CA TRP A 567 12.41 62.42 10.33
C TRP A 567 11.69 61.14 10.79
N GLU A 568 10.45 61.23 11.28
CA GLU A 568 9.64 60.05 11.60
C GLU A 568 9.37 59.21 10.34
N ASP A 569 8.95 59.81 9.24
CA ASP A 569 8.69 59.12 7.97
C ASP A 569 9.98 58.49 7.40
N VAL A 570 11.09 59.23 7.49
CA VAL A 570 12.42 58.75 7.09
C VAL A 570 12.84 57.56 7.94
N SER A 571 12.63 57.62 9.26
CA SER A 571 12.98 56.52 10.17
C SER A 571 12.15 55.26 9.92
N SER A 572 10.86 55.38 9.61
CA SER A 572 10.01 54.24 9.24
C SER A 572 10.47 53.61 7.93
N LYS A 573 10.82 54.42 6.92
CA LYS A 573 11.39 53.94 5.66
C LYS A 573 12.75 53.28 5.84
N LEU A 574 13.61 53.82 6.72
CA LEU A 574 14.89 53.22 7.06
C LEU A 574 14.72 51.90 7.81
N MET A 575 13.79 51.82 8.76
CA MET A 575 13.44 50.55 9.41
C MET A 575 12.95 49.53 8.39
N PHE A 576 12.07 49.92 7.48
CA PHE A 576 11.61 49.02 6.43
C PHE A 576 12.75 48.58 5.50
N GLY A 577 13.61 49.50 5.06
CA GLY A 577 14.71 49.19 4.14
C GLY A 577 15.85 48.37 4.76
N LEU A 578 16.13 48.58 6.06
CA LEU A 578 17.30 48.00 6.73
C LEU A 578 16.96 46.79 7.61
N ALA A 579 15.81 46.83 8.30
CA ALA A 579 15.46 45.83 9.31
C ALA A 579 14.56 44.71 8.77
N PHE A 580 13.68 45.03 7.80
CA PHE A 580 12.63 44.12 7.38
C PHE A 580 13.19 42.83 6.78
N ASP A 581 14.13 42.92 5.84
CA ASP A 581 14.65 41.75 5.14
C ASP A 581 15.45 40.77 6.00
N PRO A 582 16.43 41.23 6.83
CA PRO A 582 17.14 40.34 7.74
C PRO A 582 16.20 39.59 8.70
N LEU A 583 15.26 40.31 9.32
CA LEU A 583 14.28 39.70 10.24
C LEU A 583 13.32 38.78 9.50
N ARG A 584 12.87 39.14 8.29
CA ARG A 584 12.02 38.28 7.45
C ARG A 584 12.72 36.98 7.09
N ARG A 585 14.01 37.00 6.75
CA ARG A 585 14.80 35.77 6.52
C ARG A 585 14.85 34.90 7.77
N ARG A 586 15.08 35.48 8.96
CA ARG A 586 15.04 34.72 10.22
C ARG A 586 13.66 34.14 10.52
N ILE A 587 12.59 34.88 10.27
CA ILE A 587 11.21 34.36 10.40
C ILE A 587 10.98 33.17 9.45
N ARG A 588 11.47 33.22 8.21
CA ARG A 588 11.38 32.09 7.26
C ARG A 588 12.14 30.87 7.77
N TYR A 589 13.38 31.05 8.21
CA TYR A 589 14.19 30.00 8.82
C TYR A 589 13.46 29.33 9.99
N ILE A 590 13.03 30.13 10.98
CA ILE A 590 12.33 29.66 12.18
C ILE A 590 11.07 28.87 11.80
N SER A 591 10.25 29.41 10.91
CA SER A 591 8.99 28.76 10.52
C SER A 591 9.24 27.42 9.82
N ALA A 592 10.23 27.38 8.92
CA ALA A 592 10.63 26.15 8.24
C ALA A 592 11.24 25.13 9.20
N ARG A 593 12.03 25.58 10.17
CA ARG A 593 12.66 24.74 11.19
C ARG A 593 11.61 24.07 12.07
N VAL A 594 10.58 24.80 12.50
CA VAL A 594 9.41 24.27 13.22
C VAL A 594 8.71 23.17 12.40
N ILE A 595 8.42 23.44 11.13
CA ILE A 595 7.77 22.46 10.24
C ILE A 595 8.61 21.19 10.14
N TRP A 596 9.91 21.34 9.93
CA TRP A 596 10.83 20.21 9.75
C TRP A 596 10.92 19.34 11.02
N VAL A 597 11.14 19.96 12.19
CA VAL A 597 11.27 19.23 13.46
C VAL A 597 9.99 18.46 13.79
N LEU A 598 8.82 19.06 13.56
CA LEU A 598 7.54 18.38 13.75
C LEU A 598 7.37 17.21 12.76
N LYS A 599 7.64 17.42 11.46
CA LYS A 599 7.56 16.34 10.46
C LYS A 599 8.42 15.12 10.81
N ASN A 600 9.55 15.34 11.47
CA ASN A 600 10.47 14.27 11.89
C ASN A 600 10.04 13.53 13.17
N GLN A 601 9.00 13.97 13.89
CA GLN A 601 8.51 13.26 15.08
C GLN A 601 7.77 11.95 14.76
N LYS A 602 7.43 11.68 13.49
CA LYS A 602 6.67 10.46 13.12
C LYS A 602 7.32 9.17 13.56
N ALA A 603 8.65 9.10 13.41
CA ALA A 603 9.43 7.92 13.79
C ALA A 603 9.37 7.71 15.31
N ALA A 604 9.56 8.79 16.07
CA ALA A 604 9.49 8.76 17.53
C ALA A 604 8.10 8.34 18.05
N VAL A 605 7.03 8.85 17.42
CA VAL A 605 5.65 8.44 17.76
C VAL A 605 5.41 6.96 17.48
N SER A 606 5.84 6.50 16.29
CA SER A 606 5.65 5.10 15.89
C SER A 606 6.45 4.13 16.76
N GLU A 607 7.67 4.51 17.17
CA GLU A 607 8.47 3.70 18.10
C GLU A 607 7.86 3.72 19.49
N TRP A 608 7.45 4.89 20.01
CA TRP A 608 6.79 4.98 21.31
C TRP A 608 5.54 4.09 21.38
N MET A 609 4.67 4.13 20.35
CA MET A 609 3.51 3.23 20.26
C MET A 609 3.90 1.75 20.27
N SER A 610 5.10 1.40 19.79
CA SER A 610 5.61 0.03 19.78
C SER A 610 6.11 -0.42 21.14
N THR A 611 6.66 0.49 21.96
CA THR A 611 7.12 0.15 23.32
C THR A 611 5.98 -0.27 24.26
N LEU A 612 4.74 0.04 23.90
CA LEU A 612 3.54 -0.30 24.68
C LEU A 612 3.09 -1.75 24.55
N SER A 613 3.61 -2.56 23.62
CA SER A 613 3.20 -3.97 23.53
C SER A 613 3.69 -4.81 24.70
N ASP A 614 4.87 -4.50 25.23
CA ASP A 614 5.62 -5.43 26.10
C ASP A 614 6.04 -4.81 27.46
N GLY A 615 5.73 -3.53 27.68
CA GLY A 615 6.19 -2.79 28.87
C GLY A 615 5.17 -2.69 30.01
N PRO A 616 5.62 -2.41 31.26
CA PRO A 616 4.73 -2.09 32.39
C PRO A 616 3.87 -0.83 32.12
N ALA A 617 4.33 0.05 31.23
CA ALA A 617 3.60 1.22 30.76
C ALA A 617 2.34 0.86 29.94
N ALA A 618 2.22 -0.36 29.41
CA ALA A 618 1.06 -0.82 28.64
C ALA A 618 -0.26 -0.69 29.42
N ARG A 619 -0.22 -0.73 30.75
CA ARG A 619 -1.39 -0.59 31.63
C ARG A 619 -1.86 0.85 31.81
N LEU A 620 -1.00 1.83 31.52
CA LEU A 620 -1.29 3.25 31.71
C LEU A 620 -1.91 3.91 30.47
N TYR A 621 -1.81 3.25 29.31
CA TYR A 621 -2.20 3.79 28.02
C TYR A 621 -3.22 2.90 27.31
N SER A 622 -3.89 3.46 26.30
CA SER A 622 -4.89 2.72 25.54
C SER A 622 -4.26 1.55 24.76
N PRO A 623 -4.82 0.33 24.82
CA PRO A 623 -4.33 -0.81 24.05
C PRO A 623 -4.47 -0.59 22.53
N LEU A 624 -5.32 0.36 22.12
CA LEU A 624 -5.50 0.74 20.73
C LEU A 624 -4.21 1.28 20.09
N PHE A 625 -3.26 1.83 20.86
CA PHE A 625 -2.00 2.30 20.28
C PHE A 625 -1.22 1.17 19.60
N THR A 626 -1.11 0.01 20.26
CA THR A 626 -0.40 -1.15 19.70
C THR A 626 -1.15 -1.72 18.49
N GLU A 627 -2.49 -1.75 18.54
CA GLU A 627 -3.32 -2.21 17.44
C GLU A 627 -3.24 -1.27 16.22
N HIS A 628 -3.37 0.03 16.45
CA HIS A 628 -3.31 1.04 15.40
C HIS A 628 -1.91 1.15 14.80
N LEU A 629 -0.85 0.88 15.58
CA LEU A 629 0.50 0.74 15.03
C LEU A 629 0.62 -0.49 14.12
N ARG A 630 0.04 -1.63 14.50
CA ARG A 630 -0.03 -2.82 13.62
C ARG A 630 -0.76 -2.47 12.33
N MET A 631 -1.81 -1.66 12.39
CA MET A 631 -2.50 -1.17 11.18
C MET A 631 -1.63 -0.23 10.34
N LEU A 632 -0.91 0.73 10.94
CA LEU A 632 0.04 1.59 10.21
C LEU A 632 1.14 0.78 9.50
N ARG A 633 1.56 -0.35 10.08
CA ARG A 633 2.58 -1.21 9.48
C ARG A 633 2.01 -2.17 8.43
N GLY A 634 0.80 -2.70 8.66
CA GLY A 634 0.16 -3.68 7.80
C GLY A 634 -0.55 -3.11 6.57
N TYR A 635 -0.99 -1.85 6.64
CA TYR A 635 -1.75 -1.19 5.57
C TYR A 635 -1.03 0.09 5.09
N PRO A 636 -0.20 0.01 4.03
CA PRO A 636 0.54 1.17 3.53
C PRO A 636 -0.35 2.38 3.20
N ILE A 637 -1.52 2.15 2.60
CA ILE A 637 -2.47 3.22 2.27
C ILE A 637 -2.94 3.98 3.51
N VAL A 638 -3.21 3.29 4.62
CA VAL A 638 -3.63 3.91 5.89
C VAL A 638 -2.51 4.78 6.45
N ARG A 639 -1.28 4.26 6.44
CA ARG A 639 -0.09 5.01 6.88
C ARG A 639 0.11 6.26 6.05
N ASP A 640 0.02 6.15 4.74
CA ASP A 640 0.28 7.26 3.82
C ASP A 640 -0.79 8.35 3.99
N LEU A 641 -2.06 7.97 4.17
CA LEU A 641 -3.16 8.91 4.49
C LEU A 641 -2.92 9.64 5.83
N VAL A 642 -2.60 8.90 6.89
CA VAL A 642 -2.35 9.48 8.22
C VAL A 642 -1.13 10.41 8.18
N PHE A 643 -0.04 10.00 7.53
CA PHE A 643 1.18 10.81 7.43
C PHE A 643 1.03 12.01 6.51
N ALA A 644 0.18 11.94 5.47
CA ALA A 644 -0.17 13.07 4.64
C ALA A 644 -0.98 14.10 5.44
N ALA A 645 -2.04 13.69 6.13
CA ALA A 645 -2.85 14.56 6.98
C ALA A 645 -2.02 15.20 8.10
N TYR A 646 -1.12 14.43 8.72
CA TYR A 646 -0.16 14.96 9.70
C TYR A 646 0.74 16.04 9.09
N ASN A 647 1.33 15.77 7.92
CA ASN A 647 2.21 16.71 7.24
C ASN A 647 1.49 18.01 6.87
N GLU A 648 0.24 17.92 6.43
CA GLU A 648 -0.59 19.07 6.10
C GLU A 648 -0.87 19.92 7.35
N ALA A 649 -1.29 19.28 8.46
CA ALA A 649 -1.52 19.96 9.73
C ALA A 649 -0.25 20.69 10.24
N VAL A 650 0.90 20.02 10.20
CA VAL A 650 2.19 20.61 10.59
C VAL A 650 2.57 21.79 9.68
N SER A 651 2.29 21.69 8.38
CA SER A 651 2.57 22.74 7.40
C SER A 651 1.68 23.97 7.68
N PHE A 652 0.38 23.77 7.93
CA PHE A 652 -0.55 24.83 8.35
C PHE A 652 -0.08 25.53 9.62
N VAL A 653 0.38 24.77 10.60
CA VAL A 653 0.91 25.28 11.86
C VAL A 653 2.14 26.17 11.63
N GLY A 654 3.09 25.73 10.81
CA GLY A 654 4.26 26.55 10.47
C GLY A 654 3.92 27.82 9.69
N GLU A 655 2.92 27.78 8.80
CA GLU A 655 2.41 28.98 8.15
C GLU A 655 1.75 29.95 9.11
N ALA A 656 1.07 29.45 10.15
CA ALA A 656 0.50 30.30 11.18
C ALA A 656 1.59 31.04 11.99
N VAL A 657 2.68 30.33 12.33
CA VAL A 657 3.88 30.95 12.94
C VAL A 657 4.43 32.05 12.03
N TYR A 658 4.66 31.73 10.77
CA TYR A 658 5.19 32.67 9.79
C TYR A 658 4.32 33.92 9.64
N LYS A 659 3.01 33.74 9.42
CA LYS A 659 2.05 34.85 9.26
C LYS A 659 1.97 35.71 10.51
N SER A 660 2.01 35.10 11.71
CA SER A 660 1.98 35.82 12.98
C SER A 660 3.22 36.70 13.15
N LEU A 661 4.42 36.13 12.99
CA LEU A 661 5.68 36.87 13.13
C LEU A 661 5.85 37.92 12.03
N GLN A 662 5.49 37.59 10.80
CA GLN A 662 5.55 38.54 9.68
C GLN A 662 4.57 39.70 9.89
N GLY A 663 3.37 39.44 10.41
CA GLY A 663 2.41 40.48 10.76
C GLY A 663 2.96 41.45 11.81
N THR A 664 3.61 40.93 12.86
CA THR A 664 4.28 41.75 13.87
C THR A 664 5.43 42.54 13.28
N LEU A 665 6.31 41.91 12.49
CA LEU A 665 7.41 42.58 11.81
C LEU A 665 6.88 43.72 10.93
N MET A 666 5.80 43.47 10.19
CA MET A 666 5.24 44.47 9.30
C MET A 666 4.66 45.66 10.07
N ALA A 667 3.84 45.39 11.09
CA ALA A 667 3.27 46.44 11.93
C ALA A 667 4.36 47.29 12.60
N ALA A 668 5.44 46.65 13.08
CA ALA A 668 6.56 47.32 13.71
C ALA A 668 7.38 48.18 12.74
N CYS A 669 7.59 47.73 11.49
CA CYS A 669 8.33 48.51 10.50
C CYS A 669 7.50 49.70 9.95
N ILE A 670 6.18 49.58 9.89
CA ILE A 670 5.29 50.68 9.48
C ILE A 670 5.28 51.78 10.54
N ASN A 671 5.28 51.40 11.82
CA ASN A 671 5.21 52.34 12.93
C ASN A 671 6.22 51.99 14.05
N PRO A 672 7.52 52.25 13.83
CA PRO A 672 8.56 51.92 14.80
C PRO A 672 8.41 52.73 16.09
N THR A 673 7.84 53.94 16.03
CA THR A 673 7.61 54.78 17.21
C THR A 673 6.60 54.15 18.17
N VAL A 674 5.55 53.47 17.66
CA VAL A 674 4.61 52.72 18.51
C VAL A 674 5.28 51.53 19.19
N MET A 675 6.17 50.81 18.49
CA MET A 675 6.90 49.66 19.06
C MET A 675 7.90 50.08 20.14
N LEU A 676 8.60 51.20 19.92
CA LEU A 676 9.57 51.74 20.87
C LEU A 676 8.94 52.41 22.09
N ARG A 677 7.61 52.57 22.13
CA ARG A 677 6.92 53.07 23.33
C ARG A 677 7.17 52.12 24.47
N THR A 678 7.74 52.68 25.55
CA THR A 678 7.86 51.97 26.83
C THR A 678 6.51 51.40 27.22
N SER A 679 6.46 50.09 27.47
CA SER A 679 5.26 49.41 27.95
C SER A 679 4.73 50.16 29.16
N THR A 680 3.42 50.38 29.22
CA THR A 680 2.78 50.87 30.44
C THR A 680 3.04 49.84 31.52
N GLU A 681 3.97 50.13 32.43
CA GLU A 681 4.16 49.31 33.62
C GLU A 681 2.80 49.21 34.34
N PRO A 682 2.16 48.03 34.37
CA PRO A 682 1.01 47.86 35.24
C PRO A 682 1.52 48.06 36.67
N SER A 683 0.85 48.89 37.47
CA SER A 683 1.20 49.04 38.88
C SER A 683 0.94 47.70 39.58
N LEU A 684 1.97 46.86 39.66
CA LEU A 684 1.92 45.54 40.30
C LEU A 684 1.93 45.63 41.83
N ASP A 685 2.04 46.83 42.41
CA ASP A 685 1.95 47.02 43.85
C ASP A 685 0.47 46.98 44.29
N PRO A 686 0.00 45.88 44.92
CA PRO A 686 -1.39 45.80 45.41
C PRO A 686 -1.69 46.87 46.47
N ARG A 687 -0.66 47.50 47.08
CA ARG A 687 -0.82 48.60 48.04
C ARG A 687 -1.14 49.93 47.35
N LYS A 688 -0.76 50.12 46.08
CA LYS A 688 -1.16 51.29 45.26
C LYS A 688 -2.54 51.17 44.63
N ASN A 689 -3.14 49.97 44.66
CA ASN A 689 -4.55 49.75 44.37
C ASN A 689 -5.46 50.01 45.58
N GLN A 690 -4.97 50.67 46.64
CA GLN A 690 -5.85 51.20 47.68
C GLN A 690 -6.87 52.14 47.04
N LYS A 691 -8.15 51.84 47.27
CA LYS A 691 -9.31 52.67 46.93
C LYS A 691 -8.93 54.13 47.28
N PRO A 692 -8.83 55.04 46.29
CA PRO A 692 -8.42 56.39 46.59
C PRO A 692 -9.35 56.96 47.67
N PRO A 693 -8.84 57.76 48.62
CA PRO A 693 -9.70 58.42 49.61
C PRO A 693 -10.82 59.15 48.86
N PRO A 694 -12.01 59.34 49.47
CA PRO A 694 -13.19 59.91 48.81
C PRO A 694 -12.95 61.37 48.41
N ALA A 695 -12.20 61.56 47.35
CA ALA A 695 -11.94 62.83 46.73
C ALA A 695 -13.13 63.18 45.84
N SER A 696 -13.51 64.46 45.86
CA SER A 696 -14.57 65.01 45.02
C SER A 696 -14.36 64.59 43.56
N ALA A 697 -15.46 64.39 42.82
CA ALA A 697 -15.40 63.89 41.44
C ALA A 697 -14.46 64.73 40.54
N GLY A 698 -14.30 66.02 40.83
CA GLY A 698 -13.33 66.91 40.15
C GLY A 698 -11.87 66.58 40.43
N SER A 699 -11.51 66.22 41.66
CA SER A 699 -10.13 65.85 42.04
C SER A 699 -9.70 64.50 41.43
N ARG A 700 -10.64 63.54 41.31
CA ARG A 700 -10.36 62.26 40.64
C ARG A 700 -10.09 62.42 39.15
N ALA A 701 -10.86 63.29 38.47
CA ALA A 701 -10.64 63.59 37.06
C ALA A 701 -9.29 64.32 36.85
N ALA A 702 -8.93 65.26 37.72
CA ALA A 702 -7.64 65.96 37.68
C ALA A 702 -6.47 64.99 37.89
N ALA A 703 -6.50 64.14 38.92
CA ALA A 703 -5.46 63.15 39.19
C ALA A 703 -5.38 62.04 38.12
N ALA A 704 -6.49 61.70 37.46
CA ALA A 704 -6.47 60.82 36.30
C ALA A 704 -5.82 61.51 35.09
N ARG A 705 -6.17 62.76 34.80
CA ARG A 705 -5.53 63.55 33.73
C ARG A 705 -4.05 63.78 33.99
N GLU A 706 -3.65 64.02 35.24
CA GLU A 706 -2.25 64.18 35.62
C GLU A 706 -1.47 62.88 35.50
N ARG A 707 -2.06 61.73 35.90
CA ARG A 707 -1.46 60.40 35.65
C ARG A 707 -1.32 60.12 34.16
N VAL A 708 -2.34 60.41 33.36
CA VAL A 708 -2.28 60.27 31.91
C VAL A 708 -1.23 61.21 31.33
N ALA A 709 -1.15 62.46 31.77
CA ALA A 709 -0.16 63.44 31.30
C ALA A 709 1.27 63.08 31.73
N ALA A 710 1.44 62.50 32.92
CA ALA A 710 2.72 61.99 33.42
C ALA A 710 3.14 60.72 32.67
N GLU A 711 2.20 59.82 32.38
CA GLU A 711 2.44 58.63 31.56
C GLU A 711 2.73 58.99 30.11
N VAL A 712 2.00 59.96 29.53
CA VAL A 712 2.28 60.51 28.20
C VAL A 712 3.65 61.18 28.19
N ARG A 713 4.02 61.97 29.21
CA ARG A 713 5.39 62.53 29.33
C ARG A 713 6.46 61.45 29.48
N ARG A 714 6.19 60.38 30.23
CA ARG A 714 7.09 59.23 30.37
C ARG A 714 7.27 58.52 29.03
N ARG A 715 6.17 58.31 28.28
CA ARG A 715 6.15 57.72 26.94
C ARG A 715 6.79 58.60 25.87
N SER A 716 6.71 59.91 26.02
CA SER A 716 7.38 60.92 25.17
C SER A 716 8.81 61.24 25.63
N GLY A 717 9.32 60.54 26.65
CA GLY A 717 10.67 60.73 27.17
C GLY A 717 11.77 60.28 26.20
N PRO A 718 13.04 60.64 26.47
CA PRO A 718 14.19 60.40 25.58
C PRO A 718 14.49 58.93 25.27
N THR A 719 13.81 58.00 25.94
CA THR A 719 14.03 56.56 25.87
C THR A 719 13.33 55.88 24.70
N GLY A 720 12.18 56.39 24.21
CA GLY A 720 11.30 55.62 23.31
C GLY A 720 11.11 56.15 21.88
N GLY A 721 11.74 57.24 21.47
CA GLY A 721 11.56 57.80 20.13
C GLY A 721 12.80 58.47 19.55
N LEU A 722 12.63 59.09 18.38
CA LEU A 722 13.57 60.11 17.91
C LEU A 722 13.71 61.19 19.00
N PRO A 723 14.89 61.82 19.15
CA PRO A 723 15.05 62.97 20.03
C PRO A 723 13.94 63.99 19.76
N VAL A 724 13.43 64.65 20.81
CA VAL A 724 12.34 65.65 20.68
C VAL A 724 12.68 66.72 19.64
N GLN A 725 13.97 67.00 19.42
CA GLN A 725 14.44 67.91 18.38
C GLN A 725 14.19 67.43 16.93
N LEU A 726 13.87 66.14 16.71
CA LEU A 726 13.68 65.51 15.41
C LEU A 726 12.23 65.06 15.15
N THR A 727 11.41 64.84 16.18
CA THR A 727 10.06 64.24 16.06
C THR A 727 9.12 65.02 15.13
N ASP A 728 9.23 66.34 15.08
CA ASP A 728 8.44 67.20 14.17
C ASP A 728 9.31 67.95 13.14
N ARG A 729 10.63 67.65 13.10
CA ARG A 729 11.56 68.34 12.23
C ARG A 729 11.49 67.75 10.82
N VAL A 730 11.43 68.65 9.85
CA VAL A 730 11.60 68.34 8.43
C VAL A 730 13.00 67.77 8.21
N PHE A 731 13.11 66.70 7.42
CA PHE A 731 14.37 66.15 6.99
C PHE A 731 15.07 67.12 6.03
N GLU A 732 16.25 67.59 6.42
CA GLU A 732 17.14 68.39 5.58
C GLU A 732 18.43 67.60 5.27
N PRO A 733 18.72 67.30 3.99
CA PRO A 733 19.91 66.52 3.61
C PRO A 733 21.24 67.09 4.11
N LYS A 734 21.33 68.42 4.25
CA LYS A 734 22.55 69.12 4.72
C LYS A 734 22.83 68.89 6.20
N GLU A 735 21.79 68.65 6.99
CA GLU A 735 21.88 68.45 8.44
C GLU A 735 22.03 66.96 8.81
N ALA A 736 21.78 66.07 7.84
CA ALA A 736 21.86 64.63 8.02
C ALA A 736 23.20 64.17 8.66
N PRO A 737 24.39 64.65 8.28
CA PRO A 737 25.64 64.20 8.91
C PRO A 737 25.69 64.40 10.43
N GLN A 738 25.01 65.42 10.95
CA GLN A 738 24.98 65.74 12.38
C GLN A 738 23.93 64.91 13.13
N THR A 739 22.80 64.61 12.48
CA THR A 739 21.67 63.91 13.10
C THR A 739 21.73 62.39 12.94
N LEU A 740 22.42 61.90 11.90
CA LEU A 740 22.49 60.48 11.54
C LEU A 740 23.07 59.57 12.63
N PRO A 741 24.14 59.95 13.37
CA PRO A 741 24.64 59.09 14.45
C PRO A 741 23.57 58.78 15.51
N PHE A 742 22.70 59.75 15.80
CA PHE A 742 21.57 59.56 16.73
C PHE A 742 20.51 58.63 16.13
N VAL A 743 20.22 58.79 14.83
CA VAL A 743 19.27 57.92 14.10
C VAL A 743 19.80 56.49 14.02
N GLU A 744 21.09 56.30 13.76
CA GLU A 744 21.76 54.98 13.71
C GLU A 744 21.65 54.23 15.04
N VAL A 745 21.99 54.88 16.16
CA VAL A 745 21.86 54.31 17.50
C VAL A 745 20.40 53.92 17.79
N LYS A 746 19.44 54.77 17.39
CA LYS A 746 18.02 54.49 17.56
C LYS A 746 17.52 53.37 16.65
N LEU A 747 17.99 53.28 15.41
CA LEU A 747 17.67 52.18 14.49
C LEU A 747 18.23 50.85 15.00
N ARG A 748 19.46 50.81 15.50
CA ARG A 748 20.03 49.61 16.15
C ARG A 748 19.22 49.21 17.38
N HIS A 749 18.83 50.16 18.21
CA HIS A 749 18.00 49.90 19.38
C HIS A 749 16.61 49.38 18.98
N ALA A 750 15.96 50.01 18.00
CA ALA A 750 14.66 49.59 17.47
C ALA A 750 14.73 48.19 16.86
N PHE A 751 15.76 47.91 16.09
CA PHE A 751 16.02 46.59 15.55
C PHE A 751 16.16 45.56 16.66
N SER A 752 17.02 45.81 17.66
CA SER A 752 17.26 44.89 18.77
C SER A 752 15.98 44.65 19.60
N MET A 753 15.21 45.71 19.86
CA MET A 753 13.90 45.61 20.51
C MET A 753 12.92 44.77 19.69
N LEU A 754 12.86 44.98 18.37
CA LEU A 754 11.98 44.22 17.48
C LEU A 754 12.38 42.75 17.43
N ALA A 755 13.68 42.45 17.29
CA ALA A 755 14.20 41.10 17.35
C ALA A 755 13.85 40.43 18.68
N GLY A 756 13.97 41.16 19.80
CA GLY A 756 13.55 40.70 21.12
C GLY A 756 12.05 40.41 21.22
N VAL A 757 11.19 41.30 20.70
CA VAL A 757 9.74 41.10 20.65
C VAL A 757 9.37 39.89 19.79
N LEU A 758 9.94 39.77 18.59
CA LEU A 758 9.72 38.65 17.68
C LEU A 758 10.21 37.34 18.29
N SER A 759 11.35 37.36 18.98
CA SER A 759 11.90 36.20 19.70
C SER A 759 10.97 35.76 20.83
N ASN A 760 10.53 36.70 21.66
CA ASN A 760 9.60 36.42 22.75
C ASN A 760 8.24 35.92 22.23
N GLN A 761 7.77 36.48 21.11
CA GLN A 761 6.55 36.02 20.46
C GLN A 761 6.73 34.62 19.87
N ALA A 762 7.86 34.34 19.21
CA ALA A 762 8.16 33.01 18.68
C ALA A 762 8.20 31.98 19.81
N PHE A 763 8.87 32.29 20.92
CA PHE A 763 8.92 31.47 22.12
C PHE A 763 7.53 31.26 22.74
N ALA A 764 6.80 32.34 23.04
CA ALA A 764 5.47 32.26 23.66
C ALA A 764 4.46 31.53 22.78
N PHE A 765 4.54 31.77 21.46
CA PHE A 765 3.75 31.03 20.49
C PHE A 765 4.12 29.55 20.57
N SER A 766 5.41 29.22 20.56
CA SER A 766 5.89 27.83 20.55
C SER A 766 5.60 27.01 21.80
N ASP A 767 5.53 27.64 22.98
CA ASP A 767 5.34 26.95 24.25
C ASP A 767 3.85 26.69 24.54
N THR A 768 3.00 27.73 24.45
CA THR A 768 1.59 27.63 24.88
C THR A 768 0.62 27.52 23.71
N SER A 769 0.80 28.38 22.71
CA SER A 769 -0.15 28.49 21.59
C SER A 769 0.04 27.35 20.60
N LEU A 770 1.27 26.93 20.38
CA LEU A 770 1.66 25.96 19.38
C LEU A 770 1.34 24.54 19.84
N ALA A 771 1.57 24.20 21.11
CA ALA A 771 1.11 22.92 21.65
C ALA A 771 -0.41 22.78 21.54
N SER A 772 -1.19 23.79 21.91
CA SER A 772 -2.65 23.78 21.78
C SER A 772 -3.12 23.77 20.31
N LEU A 773 -2.48 24.60 19.47
CA LEU A 773 -2.77 24.70 18.05
C LEU A 773 -2.45 23.41 17.32
N ILE A 774 -1.30 22.79 17.59
CA ILE A 774 -0.89 21.49 17.03
C ILE A 774 -1.94 20.45 17.35
N ARG A 775 -2.40 20.35 18.61
CA ARG A 775 -3.45 19.39 18.99
C ARG A 775 -4.71 19.59 18.17
N ARG A 776 -5.23 20.82 18.14
CA ARG A 776 -6.48 21.13 17.44
C ARG A 776 -6.35 20.91 15.92
N GLN A 777 -5.24 21.35 15.32
CA GLN A 777 -5.04 21.26 13.88
C GLN A 777 -4.76 19.82 13.43
N ILE A 778 -4.02 19.05 14.22
CA ILE A 778 -3.80 17.62 13.93
C ILE A 778 -5.10 16.86 14.13
N ASP A 779 -5.82 17.04 15.23
CA ASP A 779 -7.10 16.34 15.46
C ASP A 779 -8.11 16.66 14.34
N ASP A 780 -8.21 17.93 13.92
CA ASP A 780 -9.04 18.34 12.79
C ASP A 780 -8.59 17.67 11.48
N ALA A 781 -7.29 17.67 11.17
CA ALA A 781 -6.76 17.00 9.98
C ALA A 781 -6.98 15.48 10.00
N MET A 782 -6.79 14.82 11.14
CA MET A 782 -7.04 13.38 11.30
C MET A 782 -8.52 13.04 11.12
N SER A 783 -9.43 13.89 11.58
CA SER A 783 -10.87 13.72 11.38
C SER A 783 -11.29 13.90 9.91
N LYS A 784 -10.53 14.72 9.17
CA LYS A 784 -10.78 15.07 7.76
C LYS A 784 -9.98 14.24 6.76
N ILE A 785 -9.32 13.15 7.20
CA ILE A 785 -8.63 12.23 6.28
C ILE A 785 -9.61 11.79 5.19
N ASP A 786 -9.22 12.03 3.94
CA ASP A 786 -9.90 11.61 2.72
C ASP A 786 -8.84 11.22 1.68
N TYR A 787 -9.25 10.45 0.68
CA TYR A 787 -8.40 10.07 -0.43
C TYR A 787 -8.17 11.24 -1.39
N SER A 788 -6.96 11.32 -1.93
CA SER A 788 -6.71 12.06 -3.17
C SER A 788 -7.49 11.47 -4.34
N LYS A 789 -7.62 12.22 -5.44
CA LYS A 789 -8.33 11.75 -6.63
C LYS A 789 -7.67 10.49 -7.21
N GLU A 790 -6.35 10.44 -7.26
CA GLU A 790 -5.61 9.26 -7.74
C GLU A 790 -5.84 8.07 -6.81
N GLN A 791 -5.84 8.28 -5.49
CA GLN A 791 -6.11 7.21 -4.53
C GLN A 791 -7.55 6.69 -4.60
N LYS A 792 -8.56 7.56 -4.83
CA LYS A 792 -9.96 7.12 -5.04
C LYS A 792 -10.06 6.20 -6.24
N GLN A 793 -9.37 6.53 -7.34
CA GLN A 793 -9.33 5.68 -8.53
C GLN A 793 -8.63 4.35 -8.26
N ALA A 794 -7.45 4.38 -7.61
CA ALA A 794 -6.71 3.16 -7.27
C ALA A 794 -7.52 2.24 -6.34
N MET A 795 -8.22 2.79 -5.35
CA MET A 795 -9.09 2.01 -4.45
C MET A 795 -10.32 1.45 -5.18
N ALA A 796 -10.90 2.19 -6.13
CA ALA A 796 -12.00 1.69 -6.95
C ALA A 796 -11.56 0.52 -7.85
N THR A 797 -10.39 0.64 -8.50
CA THR A 797 -9.81 -0.45 -9.29
C THR A 797 -9.53 -1.67 -8.42
N ARG A 798 -8.91 -1.48 -7.25
CA ARG A 798 -8.63 -2.57 -6.31
C ARG A 798 -9.91 -3.25 -5.82
N HIS A 799 -10.96 -2.49 -5.53
CA HIS A 799 -12.24 -3.06 -5.11
C HIS A 799 -12.87 -3.89 -6.22
N ALA A 800 -12.85 -3.42 -7.47
CA ALA A 800 -13.33 -4.19 -8.62
C ALA A 800 -12.54 -5.49 -8.86
N GLU A 801 -11.22 -5.47 -8.63
CA GLU A 801 -10.40 -6.69 -8.68
C GLU A 801 -10.79 -7.70 -7.59
N LEU A 802 -11.04 -7.23 -6.36
CA LEU A 802 -11.46 -8.10 -5.25
C LEU A 802 -12.86 -8.68 -5.47
N GLU A 803 -13.78 -7.88 -6.01
CA GLU A 803 -15.12 -8.31 -6.40
C GLU A 803 -15.04 -9.40 -7.48
N ASP A 804 -14.21 -9.22 -8.52
CA ASP A 804 -14.01 -10.23 -9.56
C ASP A 804 -13.45 -11.54 -8.98
N VAL A 805 -12.49 -11.47 -8.06
CA VAL A 805 -11.97 -12.65 -7.36
C VAL A 805 -13.07 -13.36 -6.56
N ALA A 806 -13.89 -12.61 -5.82
CA ALA A 806 -14.99 -13.17 -5.04
C ALA A 806 -16.02 -13.88 -5.95
N VAL A 807 -16.38 -13.25 -7.08
CA VAL A 807 -17.30 -13.81 -8.10
C VAL A 807 -16.69 -15.05 -8.77
N GLN A 808 -15.40 -15.06 -9.07
CA GLN A 808 -14.72 -16.23 -9.64
C GLN A 808 -14.73 -17.42 -8.68
N VAL A 809 -14.47 -17.20 -7.39
CA VAL A 809 -14.53 -18.27 -6.37
C VAL A 809 -15.95 -18.80 -6.20
N GLU A 810 -16.95 -17.92 -6.25
CA GLU A 810 -18.36 -18.32 -6.21
C GLU A 810 -18.76 -19.18 -7.42
N LYS A 811 -18.41 -18.77 -8.64
CA LYS A 811 -18.63 -19.58 -9.85
C LYS A 811 -17.96 -20.96 -9.76
N ARG A 812 -16.73 -21.02 -9.23
CA ARG A 812 -16.02 -22.28 -9.01
C ARG A 812 -16.75 -23.18 -8.01
N LEU A 813 -17.24 -22.60 -6.91
CA LEU A 813 -18.02 -23.31 -5.90
C LEU A 813 -19.33 -23.85 -6.47
N GLU A 814 -20.05 -23.05 -7.27
CA GLU A 814 -21.28 -23.46 -7.95
C GLU A 814 -21.04 -24.63 -8.91
N ALA A 815 -19.96 -24.60 -9.70
CA ALA A 815 -19.60 -25.69 -10.59
C ALA A 815 -19.34 -27.01 -9.83
N VAL A 816 -18.66 -26.95 -8.69
CA VAL A 816 -18.43 -28.13 -7.83
C VAL A 816 -19.73 -28.64 -7.20
N ARG A 817 -20.62 -27.74 -6.75
CA ARG A 817 -21.94 -28.11 -6.24
C ARG A 817 -22.83 -28.75 -7.31
N ALA A 818 -22.76 -28.27 -8.54
CA ALA A 818 -23.43 -28.89 -9.68
C ALA A 818 -22.91 -30.32 -9.87
N CYS A 819 -21.60 -30.54 -9.86
CA CYS A 819 -21.00 -31.88 -9.93
C CYS A 819 -21.53 -32.81 -8.84
N ILE A 820 -21.56 -32.34 -7.59
CA ILE A 820 -22.06 -33.11 -6.44
C ILE A 820 -23.54 -33.47 -6.63
N THR A 821 -24.35 -32.51 -7.08
CA THR A 821 -25.79 -32.70 -7.30
C THR A 821 -26.05 -33.73 -8.39
N THR A 822 -25.35 -33.61 -9.53
CA THR A 822 -25.41 -34.55 -10.64
C THR A 822 -24.99 -35.96 -10.23
N LEU A 823 -23.93 -36.12 -9.44
CA LEU A 823 -23.52 -37.45 -8.96
C LEU A 823 -24.50 -38.03 -7.93
N ARG A 824 -25.09 -37.19 -7.06
CA ARG A 824 -26.08 -37.64 -6.08
C ARG A 824 -27.40 -38.04 -6.74
N SER A 825 -27.83 -37.38 -7.83
CA SER A 825 -29.05 -37.75 -8.56
C SER A 825 -28.93 -39.13 -9.20
N THR A 826 -27.76 -39.49 -9.72
CA THR A 826 -27.53 -40.84 -10.29
C THR A 826 -27.50 -41.99 -9.28
N ARG A 827 -27.42 -41.68 -7.97
CA ARG A 827 -27.47 -42.67 -6.90
C ARG A 827 -28.89 -43.00 -6.45
N ALA A 828 -29.80 -42.03 -6.56
CA ALA A 828 -31.21 -42.16 -6.21
C ALA A 828 -31.96 -42.92 -7.32
#